data_AF-A0A3N7CGW6-F1
#
_entry.id   AF-A0A3N7CGW6-F1
#
_cell.length_a   1.000
_cell.length_b   1.000
_cell.length_c   1.000
_cell.angle_alpha   90.00
_cell.angle_beta   90.00
_cell.angle_gamma   90.00
#
_symmetry.space_group_name_H-M   'P 1'
#
loop_
_entity.id
_entity.type
_entity.pdbx_description
1 polymer ?
#
loop_
_entity_poly.entity_id
_entity_poly.type
_entity_poly.pdbx_seq_one_letter_code
_entity_poly.pdbx_strand_id
1 'polypeptide(L)'
;MQVKGYFSTGISAKVTKMYQDDFVSCMCIIKINIYHLKISHKIEYIAITLNIFSSQHNLFLMKKIDFISKLRRTLLICCLTILSLDLYAIIPNNISIATLVMGPDNCIGNCTIQAGASLTITGGATATFYGNIIVEPNATLNIIGGGIAVVNGNVTVMNQAILKLDSGILRMGANTRIILRGGPVAGAFLSVEHNSLIANAKPTLFWSGIEMMRGPNPTDKESRITIGGATSGPQNISYNTIAYAEVAIRNYDKDYAISTTNGGRVWSAFATFKNNKRSLLLYNELRGDPITDPTDNTSGYNPAAFFQYDSFMHTNDFNPGTPPPDMVYLDNCNNITFLSCTFKGNSWPLYNGCDSLCTGVVAVNSSIKMQPYATVRPSFNGMRTGIAITNSLQTNRIPLIYGTDFNTPNGVNMSGCFMPWVMDCSFSTNYFAQYANVDLFLNNCTGYRIEGNRLFGDYGPPGIVVKNSGTAYNEIYRNSIGRSIANVMCVQAIGRNTNSGNSTGLKILCNDLYASAGTSSGYPAGLGYEVTIMKDPSVTLNGVARLQYIEGGSPALNQSAGNRFHNGAEPSNGLNYPSYFIDASTNDLSQFRYGYNFGTAVEQPVYTNIPSSGLINMNTNTCPVHNTGAPPTPFPFALFINKLSAIEEKIATIEAKGKHNDADRAELDGLFTAQAQLIDNMVLQYQFPSAKGQTDQQSNLEHIALVYEQVTQGYQYQLYLASAYMGLGRYDEAISVLNNIADKYPVGAEEQMEIKHIADLYQTMRWLALNEGDWSKMPDILKKPVYEYEQSDAMQAGAIARALLVQYEGRRYEPEYLIPKSTYTFQNNKIALNNMDKIYPNPTTGQLFIKADNNGDVLTITDITGKEVLHYILESSRTTINISDLPAGVYHATIRTTGKITYQQKIVKK
;
A
#
# COMPACT_ATOMS: atom_id res chain seq x y z
N MET A 1 31.55 60.61 -28.03
CA MET A 1 32.63 60.44 -29.03
C MET A 1 32.31 59.16 -29.81
N GLN A 2 32.04 59.33 -31.12
CA GLN A 2 31.97 58.37 -32.26
C GLN A 2 31.59 56.88 -32.00
N VAL A 3 30.42 56.37 -32.43
CA VAL A 3 29.91 56.01 -33.80
C VAL A 3 30.14 54.51 -34.13
N LYS A 4 29.10 53.65 -34.03
CA LYS A 4 28.24 52.98 -35.07
C LYS A 4 28.56 51.47 -35.19
N GLY A 5 27.61 50.53 -35.40
CA GLY A 5 26.22 50.67 -35.84
C GLY A 5 25.32 49.45 -35.58
N TYR A 6 24.03 49.72 -35.82
CA TYR A 6 22.83 48.87 -35.81
C TYR A 6 22.68 48.09 -37.14
N PHE A 7 21.92 46.98 -37.14
CA PHE A 7 20.62 46.89 -37.86
C PHE A 7 19.80 45.67 -37.43
N SER A 8 18.48 45.89 -37.39
CA SER A 8 17.38 45.04 -36.99
C SER A 8 16.47 44.70 -38.19
N THR A 9 15.33 44.04 -37.90
CA THR A 9 14.12 43.75 -38.72
C THR A 9 14.21 42.47 -39.55
N GLY A 10 13.24 41.53 -39.56
CA GLY A 10 11.85 41.51 -39.12
C GLY A 10 10.91 41.45 -40.34
N ILE A 11 10.45 40.25 -40.77
CA ILE A 11 9.28 40.08 -41.65
C ILE A 11 8.51 38.83 -41.25
N SER A 12 7.22 39.02 -40.96
CA SER A 12 6.18 37.98 -40.87
C SER A 12 5.49 37.83 -42.23
N ALA A 13 5.04 36.63 -42.58
CA ALA A 13 3.89 36.46 -43.47
C ALA A 13 3.13 35.17 -43.16
N LYS A 14 1.86 35.34 -42.83
CA LYS A 14 0.76 34.36 -42.85
C LYS A 14 -0.10 34.73 -44.06
N VAL A 15 -0.63 33.76 -44.83
CA VAL A 15 -1.84 33.78 -45.69
C VAL A 15 -1.72 32.57 -46.67
N THR A 16 -2.55 31.52 -46.59
CA THR A 16 -3.92 31.26 -47.12
C THR A 16 -3.91 30.49 -48.48
N LYS A 17 -4.98 29.71 -48.66
CA LYS A 17 -5.29 28.60 -49.58
C LYS A 17 -5.48 28.99 -51.09
N MET A 18 -5.33 27.96 -51.97
CA MET A 18 -5.98 27.68 -53.30
C MET A 18 -5.16 27.75 -54.62
N TYR A 19 -5.56 26.84 -55.54
CA TYR A 19 -5.16 26.49 -56.93
C TYR A 19 -3.90 25.61 -57.08
N GLN A 20 -3.96 24.32 -57.47
CA GLN A 20 -4.38 23.65 -58.72
C GLN A 20 -3.38 23.90 -59.87
N ASP A 21 -2.57 22.88 -60.22
CA ASP A 21 -2.19 22.47 -61.59
C ASP A 21 -1.12 21.35 -61.61
N ASP A 22 -1.12 20.63 -62.75
CA ASP A 22 -0.71 19.26 -62.99
C ASP A 22 0.79 18.92 -62.86
N PHE A 23 1.08 17.74 -62.32
CA PHE A 23 2.31 17.00 -62.63
C PHE A 23 1.98 15.55 -63.02
N VAL A 24 1.99 15.32 -64.33
CA VAL A 24 1.96 14.00 -64.96
C VAL A 24 3.16 13.19 -64.49
N SER A 25 2.91 12.20 -63.66
CA SER A 25 3.88 11.18 -63.28
C SER A 25 4.01 10.18 -64.44
N CYS A 26 5.13 10.23 -65.19
CA CYS A 26 5.53 9.13 -66.06
C CYS A 26 5.90 7.92 -65.19
N MET A 27 4.90 7.11 -64.85
CA MET A 27 5.07 5.82 -64.17
C MET A 27 5.59 4.80 -65.20
N CYS A 28 6.89 4.54 -65.19
CA CYS A 28 7.48 3.45 -65.95
C CYS A 28 7.23 2.14 -65.17
N ILE A 29 6.15 1.43 -65.48
CA ILE A 29 5.87 0.10 -64.93
C ILE A 29 6.75 -0.91 -65.67
N ILE A 30 7.86 -1.33 -65.05
CA ILE A 30 8.59 -2.52 -65.48
C ILE A 30 7.92 -3.73 -64.84
N LYS A 31 7.17 -4.48 -65.64
CA LYS A 31 6.56 -5.75 -65.23
C LYS A 31 7.60 -6.87 -65.35
N ILE A 32 8.25 -7.22 -64.25
CA ILE A 32 9.13 -8.40 -64.19
C ILE A 32 8.27 -9.60 -63.78
N ASN A 33 7.97 -10.48 -64.72
CA ASN A 33 7.35 -11.77 -64.42
C ASN A 33 8.43 -12.72 -63.89
N ILE A 34 8.45 -12.97 -62.59
CA ILE A 34 9.28 -14.02 -61.99
C ILE A 34 8.43 -15.30 -61.94
N TYR A 35 8.80 -16.31 -62.73
CA TYR A 35 8.19 -17.63 -62.64
C TYR A 35 8.77 -18.38 -61.43
N HIS A 36 7.88 -19.01 -60.66
CA HIS A 36 8.24 -19.91 -59.55
C HIS A 36 9.20 -21.00 -60.02
N LEU A 37 10.42 -21.02 -59.46
CA LEU A 37 11.35 -22.14 -59.60
C LEU A 37 11.49 -22.88 -58.26
N LYS A 38 11.19 -24.16 -58.27
CA LYS A 38 11.39 -25.10 -57.16
C LYS A 38 12.89 -25.43 -57.10
N ILE A 39 13.58 -25.03 -56.03
CA ILE A 39 15.03 -25.21 -55.90
C ILE A 39 15.34 -26.61 -55.35
N SER A 40 16.11 -27.40 -56.11
CA SER A 40 17.02 -28.41 -55.56
C SER A 40 18.45 -28.06 -55.98
N HIS A 41 19.37 -28.14 -55.02
CA HIS A 41 20.79 -27.76 -55.04
C HIS A 41 21.51 -27.73 -56.41
N LYS A 42 21.85 -26.53 -56.88
CA LYS A 42 23.16 -26.10 -57.44
C LYS A 42 23.07 -24.64 -57.90
N ILE A 43 24.09 -23.84 -57.60
CA ILE A 43 24.22 -22.46 -58.09
C ILE A 43 24.82 -22.53 -59.49
N GLU A 44 24.07 -22.15 -60.52
CA GLU A 44 24.59 -21.84 -61.86
C GLU A 44 24.23 -20.40 -62.24
N TYR A 45 25.19 -19.73 -62.87
CA TYR A 45 25.13 -18.32 -63.28
C TYR A 45 23.96 -18.06 -64.25
N ILE A 46 23.15 -17.03 -63.96
CA ILE A 46 22.14 -16.51 -64.89
C ILE A 46 22.86 -15.67 -65.96
N ALA A 47 22.99 -16.21 -67.17
CA ALA A 47 23.39 -15.44 -68.35
C ALA A 47 22.14 -14.80 -68.99
N ILE A 48 22.05 -13.47 -68.95
CA ILE A 48 20.99 -12.73 -69.65
C ILE A 48 21.47 -12.45 -71.08
N THR A 49 20.93 -13.18 -72.07
CA THR A 49 21.17 -12.91 -73.49
C THR A 49 20.14 -11.93 -74.02
N LEU A 50 20.58 -10.76 -74.51
CA LEU A 50 19.72 -9.72 -75.08
C LEU A 50 19.89 -9.72 -76.60
N ASN A 51 18.92 -10.26 -77.35
CA ASN A 51 18.88 -10.18 -78.81
C ASN A 51 18.11 -8.94 -79.25
N ILE A 52 18.76 -8.03 -79.98
CA ILE A 52 18.12 -6.86 -80.60
C ILE A 52 18.43 -6.88 -82.10
N PHE A 53 17.41 -7.10 -82.92
CA PHE A 53 17.44 -6.83 -84.36
C PHE A 53 16.88 -5.43 -84.64
N SER A 54 17.60 -4.59 -85.38
CA SER A 54 17.02 -3.78 -86.47
C SER A 54 18.09 -2.96 -87.21
N SER A 55 17.95 -2.89 -88.53
CA SER A 55 18.71 -2.07 -89.46
C SER A 55 18.33 -0.58 -89.43
N GLN A 56 19.34 0.26 -89.69
CA GLN A 56 19.31 1.65 -90.18
C GLN A 56 19.70 2.81 -89.22
N HIS A 57 20.79 3.46 -89.63
CA HIS A 57 21.26 4.86 -89.50
C HIS A 57 21.57 5.54 -88.13
N ASN A 58 22.83 5.39 -87.72
CA ASN A 58 23.89 6.39 -87.38
C ASN A 58 23.64 7.70 -86.60
N LEU A 59 22.44 8.07 -86.13
CA LEU A 59 22.29 9.14 -85.12
C LEU A 59 21.82 8.64 -83.74
N PHE A 60 21.53 7.34 -83.64
CA PHE A 60 21.06 6.68 -82.41
C PHE A 60 22.19 6.03 -81.59
N LEU A 61 23.42 6.00 -82.10
CA LEU A 61 24.53 5.27 -81.48
C LEU A 61 25.06 5.94 -80.21
N MET A 62 25.16 7.28 -80.18
CA MET A 62 25.65 8.00 -78.99
C MET A 62 24.66 7.99 -77.81
N LYS A 63 23.34 8.09 -78.08
CA LYS A 63 22.32 7.97 -77.02
C LYS A 63 22.21 6.53 -76.50
N LYS A 64 22.45 5.51 -77.34
CA LYS A 64 22.55 4.11 -76.91
C LYS A 64 23.78 3.84 -76.04
N ILE A 65 24.94 4.42 -76.37
CA ILE A 65 26.15 4.24 -75.57
C ILE A 65 26.02 4.94 -74.19
N ASP A 66 25.43 6.13 -74.13
CA ASP A 66 25.17 6.81 -72.85
C ASP A 66 24.11 6.07 -72.00
N PHE A 67 23.05 5.54 -72.63
CA PHE A 67 22.06 4.71 -71.94
C PHE A 67 22.64 3.39 -71.45
N ILE A 68 23.45 2.68 -72.26
CA ILE A 68 24.10 1.43 -71.86
C ILE A 68 25.17 1.69 -70.79
N SER A 69 25.88 2.82 -70.86
CA SER A 69 26.83 3.24 -69.82
C SER A 69 26.13 3.53 -68.50
N LYS A 70 25.03 4.30 -68.52
CA LYS A 70 24.20 4.58 -67.34
C LYS A 70 23.55 3.31 -66.79
N LEU A 71 23.02 2.46 -67.65
CA LEU A 71 22.43 1.18 -67.26
C LEU A 71 23.49 0.23 -66.69
N ARG A 72 24.70 0.16 -67.28
CA ARG A 72 25.84 -0.57 -66.69
C ARG A 72 26.24 0.01 -65.36
N ARG A 73 26.28 1.35 -65.20
CA ARG A 73 26.63 1.98 -63.92
C ARG A 73 25.57 1.71 -62.87
N THR A 74 24.28 1.78 -63.22
CA THR A 74 23.17 1.46 -62.33
C THR A 74 23.12 -0.03 -62.00
N LEU A 75 23.32 -0.93 -62.97
CA LEU A 75 23.41 -2.37 -62.72
C LEU A 75 24.67 -2.74 -61.94
N LEU A 76 25.81 -2.09 -62.18
CA LEU A 76 27.03 -2.32 -61.41
C LEU A 76 26.87 -1.77 -59.99
N ILE A 77 26.21 -0.62 -59.79
CA ILE A 77 25.86 -0.09 -58.47
C ILE A 77 24.83 -0.99 -57.79
N CYS A 78 23.82 -1.51 -58.49
CA CYS A 78 22.86 -2.49 -57.95
C CYS A 78 23.54 -3.82 -57.62
N CYS A 79 24.43 -4.34 -58.46
CA CYS A 79 25.17 -5.57 -58.20
C CYS A 79 26.21 -5.36 -57.08
N LEU A 80 26.88 -4.20 -57.00
CA LEU A 80 27.78 -3.87 -55.90
C LEU A 80 27.03 -3.63 -54.60
N THR A 81 25.83 -3.04 -54.62
CA THR A 81 24.98 -2.92 -53.43
C THR A 81 24.37 -4.26 -53.01
N ILE A 82 24.06 -5.16 -53.94
CA ILE A 82 23.60 -6.53 -53.65
C ILE A 82 24.76 -7.42 -53.15
N LEU A 83 25.99 -7.22 -53.66
CA LEU A 83 27.19 -7.92 -53.21
C LEU A 83 27.82 -7.29 -51.94
N SER A 84 27.50 -6.04 -51.62
CA SER A 84 27.80 -5.38 -50.34
C SER A 84 26.63 -5.43 -49.36
N LEU A 85 25.58 -6.21 -49.64
CA LEU A 85 24.74 -6.72 -48.58
C LEU A 85 25.64 -7.68 -47.82
N ASP A 86 26.36 -7.15 -46.84
CA ASP A 86 26.94 -7.96 -45.77
C ASP A 86 25.89 -8.99 -45.42
N LEU A 87 26.25 -10.28 -45.52
CA LEU A 87 25.40 -11.40 -45.15
C LEU A 87 25.08 -11.25 -43.66
N TYR A 88 24.10 -10.41 -43.34
CA TYR A 88 23.54 -10.27 -42.01
C TYR A 88 23.15 -11.67 -41.57
N ALA A 89 23.71 -12.17 -40.47
CA ALA A 89 23.33 -13.48 -40.03
C ALA A 89 21.85 -13.41 -39.62
N ILE A 90 21.08 -14.38 -40.11
CA ILE A 90 19.66 -14.44 -39.79
C ILE A 90 19.54 -15.15 -38.45
N ILE A 91 18.98 -14.47 -37.45
CA ILE A 91 18.62 -15.11 -36.19
C ILE A 91 17.48 -16.09 -36.48
N PRO A 92 17.62 -17.39 -36.18
CA PRO A 92 16.56 -18.35 -36.39
C PRO A 92 15.28 -17.95 -35.67
N ASN A 93 14.12 -18.15 -36.31
CA ASN A 93 12.82 -17.92 -35.67
C ASN A 93 12.58 -18.84 -34.45
N ASN A 94 13.27 -19.98 -34.39
CA ASN A 94 13.21 -20.91 -33.26
C ASN A 94 14.63 -21.20 -32.77
N ILE A 95 14.93 -20.80 -31.54
CA ILE A 95 16.24 -20.96 -30.91
C ILE A 95 16.13 -22.08 -29.89
N SER A 96 16.68 -23.24 -30.21
CA SER A 96 16.62 -24.45 -29.38
C SER A 96 17.89 -24.71 -28.57
N ILE A 97 18.94 -23.91 -28.78
CA ILE A 97 20.26 -24.01 -28.15
C ILE A 97 20.78 -22.62 -27.78
N ALA A 98 21.85 -22.57 -26.99
CA ALA A 98 22.55 -21.31 -26.71
C ALA A 98 23.07 -20.67 -28.01
N THR A 99 22.59 -19.47 -28.31
CA THR A 99 22.91 -18.69 -29.50
C THR A 99 23.52 -17.35 -29.11
N LEU A 100 24.65 -17.00 -29.72
CA LEU A 100 25.37 -15.76 -29.45
C LEU A 100 25.34 -14.86 -30.70
N VAL A 101 24.87 -13.62 -30.53
CA VAL A 101 24.83 -12.57 -31.56
C VAL A 101 25.95 -11.58 -31.27
N MET A 102 26.93 -11.52 -32.17
CA MET A 102 28.11 -10.65 -32.09
C MET A 102 28.16 -9.60 -33.23
N GLY A 103 27.25 -9.69 -34.20
CA GLY A 103 27.16 -8.79 -35.34
C GLY A 103 25.77 -8.17 -35.48
N PRO A 104 25.57 -7.29 -36.47
CA PRO A 104 24.24 -6.85 -36.85
C PRO A 104 23.46 -8.06 -37.40
N ASP A 105 22.41 -8.50 -36.73
CA ASP A 105 21.64 -9.67 -37.12
C ASP A 105 20.13 -9.36 -37.11
N ASN A 106 19.36 -10.06 -37.93
CA ASN A 106 17.93 -9.82 -38.09
C ASN A 106 17.11 -11.08 -37.84
N CYS A 107 15.99 -10.96 -37.11
CA CYS A 107 14.93 -11.96 -37.06
C CYS A 107 13.69 -11.42 -37.77
N ILE A 108 13.37 -11.98 -38.93
CA ILE A 108 12.30 -11.47 -39.82
C ILE A 108 10.90 -11.88 -39.31
N GLY A 109 10.79 -13.00 -38.60
CA GLY A 109 9.53 -13.51 -38.06
C GLY A 109 9.38 -13.33 -36.56
N ASN A 110 8.46 -14.11 -35.97
CA ASN A 110 8.41 -14.29 -34.53
C ASN A 110 9.62 -15.14 -34.10
N CYS A 111 10.34 -14.67 -33.07
CA CYS A 111 11.48 -15.33 -32.49
C CYS A 111 11.06 -16.06 -31.20
N THR A 112 11.18 -17.38 -31.17
CA THR A 112 10.89 -18.20 -29.98
C THR A 112 12.18 -18.78 -29.44
N ILE A 113 12.55 -18.42 -28.21
CA ILE A 113 13.64 -19.04 -27.47
C ILE A 113 13.03 -20.18 -26.68
N GLN A 114 13.30 -21.41 -27.11
CA GLN A 114 12.67 -22.61 -26.56
C GLN A 114 13.13 -22.90 -25.14
N ALA A 115 12.33 -23.68 -24.41
CA ALA A 115 12.63 -24.04 -23.02
C ALA A 115 14.07 -24.56 -22.83
N GLY A 116 14.81 -23.95 -21.91
CA GLY A 116 16.21 -24.27 -21.61
C GLY A 116 17.25 -23.72 -22.59
N ALA A 117 16.83 -23.10 -23.70
CA ALA A 117 17.73 -22.42 -24.62
C ALA A 117 18.08 -21.00 -24.14
N SER A 118 19.08 -20.38 -24.77
CA SER A 118 19.43 -18.99 -24.51
C SER A 118 19.78 -18.22 -25.78
N LEU A 119 19.40 -16.95 -25.83
CA LEU A 119 19.87 -16.00 -26.84
C LEU A 119 20.64 -14.89 -26.12
N THR A 120 21.89 -14.67 -26.51
CA THR A 120 22.74 -13.62 -25.94
C THR A 120 23.17 -12.65 -27.02
N ILE A 121 22.85 -11.37 -26.85
CA ILE A 121 23.28 -10.25 -27.71
C ILE A 121 24.33 -9.47 -26.92
N THR A 122 25.55 -9.36 -27.45
CA THR A 122 26.68 -8.79 -26.69
C THR A 122 27.67 -8.00 -27.55
N GLY A 123 28.64 -7.34 -26.91
CA GLY A 123 29.79 -6.73 -27.58
C GLY A 123 29.42 -5.58 -28.51
N GLY A 124 28.37 -4.83 -28.20
CA GLY A 124 27.86 -3.76 -29.08
C GLY A 124 27.06 -4.26 -30.28
N ALA A 125 26.83 -5.57 -30.43
CA ALA A 125 26.04 -6.13 -31.52
C ALA A 125 24.61 -5.56 -31.52
N THR A 126 24.01 -5.41 -32.71
CA THR A 126 22.64 -4.93 -32.87
C THR A 126 21.76 -6.03 -33.48
N ALA A 127 20.83 -6.56 -32.71
CA ALA A 127 19.84 -7.52 -33.19
C ALA A 127 18.50 -6.81 -33.43
N THR A 128 17.95 -6.91 -34.64
CA THR A 128 16.62 -6.37 -34.96
C THR A 128 15.59 -7.48 -35.11
N PHE A 129 14.50 -7.40 -34.35
CA PHE A 129 13.39 -8.34 -34.36
C PHE A 129 12.15 -7.65 -34.94
N TYR A 130 11.69 -8.13 -36.09
CA TYR A 130 10.52 -7.58 -36.77
C TYR A 130 9.20 -8.13 -36.21
N GLY A 131 9.20 -9.34 -35.66
CA GLY A 131 8.06 -9.97 -35.00
C GLY A 131 8.12 -9.96 -33.47
N ASN A 132 7.26 -10.77 -32.85
CA ASN A 132 7.26 -10.98 -31.40
C ASN A 132 8.47 -11.82 -30.97
N ILE A 133 8.95 -11.58 -29.76
CA ILE A 133 9.89 -12.46 -29.06
C ILE A 133 9.12 -13.22 -27.99
N ILE A 134 9.24 -14.55 -27.97
CA ILE A 134 8.68 -15.43 -26.93
C ILE A 134 9.85 -16.13 -26.24
N VAL A 135 9.99 -15.94 -24.94
CA VAL A 135 10.99 -16.61 -24.10
C VAL A 135 10.26 -17.68 -23.30
N GLU A 136 10.37 -18.94 -23.72
CA GLU A 136 9.68 -20.08 -23.12
C GLU A 136 10.21 -20.41 -21.71
N PRO A 137 9.49 -21.23 -20.91
CA PRO A 137 9.90 -21.54 -19.55
C PRO A 137 11.33 -22.06 -19.43
N ASN A 138 12.09 -21.54 -18.45
CA ASN A 138 13.51 -21.82 -18.24
C ASN A 138 14.45 -21.35 -19.35
N ALA A 139 13.95 -20.65 -20.38
CA ALA A 139 14.79 -20.03 -21.40
C ALA A 139 15.29 -18.65 -20.96
N THR A 140 16.36 -18.16 -21.60
CA THR A 140 16.96 -16.86 -21.25
C THR A 140 17.23 -15.99 -22.48
N LEU A 141 16.80 -14.72 -22.43
CA LEU A 141 17.23 -13.67 -23.34
C LEU A 141 18.18 -12.72 -22.60
N ASN A 142 19.44 -12.69 -23.01
CA ASN A 142 20.49 -11.82 -22.46
C ASN A 142 20.84 -10.70 -23.45
N ILE A 143 20.79 -9.45 -23.01
CA ILE A 143 21.29 -8.28 -23.75
C ILE A 143 22.36 -7.64 -22.87
N ILE A 144 23.62 -7.92 -23.16
CA ILE A 144 24.72 -7.64 -22.24
C ILE A 144 25.87 -6.89 -22.92
N GLY A 145 26.76 -6.26 -22.15
CA GLY A 145 28.04 -5.73 -22.66
C GLY A 145 27.88 -4.77 -23.85
N GLY A 146 26.92 -3.85 -23.78
CA GLY A 146 26.62 -2.88 -24.84
C GLY A 146 25.75 -3.41 -25.98
N GLY A 147 25.32 -4.67 -25.94
CA GLY A 147 24.40 -5.25 -26.93
C GLY A 147 23.10 -4.43 -27.06
N ILE A 148 22.57 -4.36 -28.28
CA ILE A 148 21.38 -3.60 -28.63
C ILE A 148 20.35 -4.55 -29.25
N ALA A 149 19.16 -4.63 -28.66
CA ALA A 149 18.02 -5.32 -29.25
C ALA A 149 16.99 -4.27 -29.71
N VAL A 150 16.58 -4.29 -30.97
CA VAL A 150 15.49 -3.45 -31.50
C VAL A 150 14.30 -4.35 -31.80
N VAL A 151 13.20 -4.19 -31.07
CA VAL A 151 12.04 -5.09 -31.14
C VAL A 151 10.81 -4.33 -31.61
N ASN A 152 10.33 -4.66 -32.82
CA ASN A 152 9.14 -4.07 -33.41
C ASN A 152 7.84 -4.82 -33.05
N GLY A 153 7.94 -5.99 -32.41
CA GLY A 153 6.82 -6.73 -31.81
C GLY A 153 6.85 -6.70 -30.27
N ASN A 154 6.03 -7.55 -29.64
CA ASN A 154 6.01 -7.72 -28.19
C ASN A 154 7.09 -8.69 -27.73
N VAL A 155 7.60 -8.50 -26.51
CA VAL A 155 8.46 -9.48 -25.83
C VAL A 155 7.63 -10.17 -24.75
N THR A 156 7.39 -11.46 -24.88
CA THR A 156 6.67 -12.27 -23.88
C THR A 156 7.64 -13.18 -23.16
N VAL A 157 7.78 -13.01 -21.85
CA VAL A 157 8.64 -13.83 -20.98
C VAL A 157 7.74 -14.73 -20.16
N MET A 158 7.84 -16.03 -20.38
CA MET A 158 7.01 -17.04 -19.73
C MET A 158 7.51 -17.34 -18.30
N ASN A 159 6.73 -18.11 -17.55
CA ASN A 159 7.06 -18.52 -16.19
C ASN A 159 8.44 -19.21 -16.13
N GLN A 160 9.28 -18.89 -15.13
CA GLN A 160 10.67 -19.35 -15.00
C GLN A 160 11.65 -18.86 -16.09
N ALA A 161 11.19 -18.11 -17.09
CA ALA A 161 12.06 -17.54 -18.10
C ALA A 161 12.71 -16.24 -17.61
N ILE A 162 13.86 -15.90 -18.19
CA ILE A 162 14.67 -14.74 -17.79
C ILE A 162 14.86 -13.82 -19.00
N LEU A 163 14.55 -12.53 -18.81
CA LEU A 163 15.04 -11.44 -19.65
C LEU A 163 16.06 -10.64 -18.84
N LYS A 164 17.33 -10.67 -19.24
CA LYS A 164 18.42 -9.96 -18.55
C LYS A 164 19.00 -8.87 -19.45
N LEU A 165 19.06 -7.65 -18.93
CA LEU A 165 19.83 -6.55 -19.50
C LEU A 165 20.99 -6.22 -18.55
N ASP A 166 22.22 -6.22 -19.06
CA ASP A 166 23.42 -5.97 -18.25
C ASP A 166 24.39 -5.07 -19.04
N SER A 167 24.34 -3.77 -18.81
CA SER A 167 24.89 -2.77 -19.74
C SER A 167 24.30 -2.89 -21.15
N GLY A 168 23.06 -3.36 -21.29
CA GLY A 168 22.38 -3.61 -22.57
C GLY A 168 21.34 -2.54 -22.93
N ILE A 169 21.00 -2.43 -24.21
CA ILE A 169 19.97 -1.51 -24.71
C ILE A 169 18.84 -2.31 -25.38
N LEU A 170 17.62 -2.17 -24.87
CA LEU A 170 16.40 -2.70 -25.49
C LEU A 170 15.56 -1.54 -26.03
N ARG A 171 15.43 -1.46 -27.35
CA ARG A 171 14.60 -0.47 -28.06
C ARG A 171 13.29 -1.12 -28.49
N MET A 172 12.18 -0.61 -27.98
CA MET A 172 10.84 -1.11 -28.26
C MET A 172 10.15 -0.25 -29.33
N GLY A 173 9.47 -0.89 -30.27
CA GLY A 173 8.59 -0.22 -31.24
C GLY A 173 7.43 0.54 -30.58
N ALA A 174 6.80 1.44 -31.32
CA ALA A 174 5.59 2.11 -30.83
C ALA A 174 4.47 1.09 -30.55
N ASN A 175 3.73 1.28 -29.45
CA ASN A 175 2.66 0.39 -28.98
C ASN A 175 3.07 -1.05 -28.61
N THR A 176 4.36 -1.41 -28.68
CA THR A 176 4.81 -2.74 -28.23
C THR A 176 5.03 -2.78 -26.73
N ARG A 177 5.03 -3.98 -26.15
CA ARG A 177 5.16 -4.20 -24.70
C ARG A 177 6.07 -5.37 -24.37
N ILE A 178 6.53 -5.38 -23.12
CA ILE A 178 7.16 -6.52 -22.46
C ILE A 178 6.11 -7.13 -21.52
N ILE A 179 5.81 -8.42 -21.67
CA ILE A 179 4.81 -9.14 -20.88
C ILE A 179 5.53 -10.20 -20.05
N LEU A 180 5.49 -10.08 -18.73
CA LEU A 180 6.07 -11.03 -17.78
C LEU A 180 4.96 -11.90 -17.18
N ARG A 181 4.92 -13.18 -17.55
CA ARG A 181 3.88 -14.10 -17.09
C ARG A 181 4.29 -14.86 -15.83
N GLY A 182 3.45 -14.80 -14.80
CA GLY A 182 3.54 -15.67 -13.63
C GLY A 182 3.23 -17.14 -13.96
N GLY A 183 3.50 -18.05 -13.04
CA GLY A 183 3.20 -19.47 -13.21
C GLY A 183 3.32 -20.30 -11.93
N PRO A 184 3.02 -21.60 -11.97
CA PRO A 184 2.80 -22.41 -10.76
C PRO A 184 4.06 -22.61 -9.90
N VAL A 185 5.25 -22.65 -10.53
CA VAL A 185 6.52 -22.92 -9.84
C VAL A 185 7.28 -21.64 -9.51
N ALA A 186 7.46 -20.76 -10.50
CA ALA A 186 8.03 -19.42 -10.35
C ALA A 186 7.50 -18.53 -11.48
N GLY A 187 7.45 -17.22 -11.26
CA GLY A 187 7.10 -16.27 -12.32
C GLY A 187 8.26 -15.97 -13.26
N ALA A 188 7.97 -15.28 -14.36
CA ALA A 188 8.97 -14.67 -15.23
C ALA A 188 9.86 -13.68 -14.48
N PHE A 189 11.12 -13.55 -14.90
CA PHE A 189 12.08 -12.63 -14.30
C PHE A 189 12.63 -11.63 -15.34
N LEU A 190 12.60 -10.35 -14.99
CA LEU A 190 13.30 -9.29 -15.71
C LEU A 190 14.37 -8.69 -14.78
N SER A 191 15.64 -8.77 -15.19
CA SER A 191 16.76 -8.07 -14.53
C SER A 191 17.31 -6.97 -15.42
N VAL A 192 17.51 -5.78 -14.87
CA VAL A 192 18.08 -4.62 -15.57
C VAL A 192 19.22 -4.05 -14.73
N GLU A 193 20.46 -4.23 -15.18
CA GLU A 193 21.68 -3.96 -14.41
C GLU A 193 22.68 -3.11 -15.21
N HIS A 194 23.60 -2.44 -14.48
CA HIS A 194 24.78 -1.77 -15.04
C HIS A 194 24.53 -0.76 -16.18
N ASN A 195 23.70 0.27 -15.95
CA ASN A 195 23.40 1.34 -16.93
C ASN A 195 22.64 0.83 -18.17
N SER A 196 21.80 -0.19 -18.00
CA SER A 196 20.95 -0.68 -19.07
C SER A 196 19.84 0.32 -19.41
N LEU A 197 19.37 0.30 -20.66
CA LEU A 197 18.34 1.19 -21.18
C LEU A 197 17.20 0.39 -21.81
N ILE A 198 15.96 0.66 -21.39
CA ILE A 198 14.74 0.24 -22.09
C ILE A 198 14.02 1.50 -22.57
N ALA A 199 13.89 1.69 -23.88
CA ALA A 199 13.28 2.89 -24.43
C ALA A 199 12.53 2.65 -25.75
N ASN A 200 11.75 3.63 -26.21
CA ASN A 200 11.21 3.59 -27.56
C ASN A 200 12.34 3.68 -28.60
N ALA A 201 12.22 2.94 -29.70
CA ALA A 201 13.11 3.06 -30.86
C ALA A 201 13.06 4.45 -31.52
N LYS A 202 11.93 5.15 -31.41
CA LYS A 202 11.64 6.50 -31.92
C LYS A 202 11.14 7.39 -30.75
N PRO A 203 11.95 8.33 -30.24
CA PRO A 203 11.63 9.11 -29.03
C PRO A 203 10.32 9.92 -29.08
N THR A 204 9.81 10.22 -30.28
CA THR A 204 8.53 10.94 -30.44
C THR A 204 7.30 10.05 -30.24
N LEU A 205 7.47 8.74 -30.13
CA LEU A 205 6.40 7.78 -29.93
C LEU A 205 6.58 7.06 -28.59
N PHE A 206 5.47 6.58 -28.04
CA PHE A 206 5.45 5.82 -26.80
C PHE A 206 5.34 4.33 -27.11
N TRP A 207 6.14 3.52 -26.42
CA TRP A 207 5.89 2.08 -26.35
C TRP A 207 4.95 1.81 -25.17
N SER A 208 4.25 0.69 -25.13
CA SER A 208 3.21 0.45 -24.13
C SER A 208 3.79 0.30 -22.72
N GLY A 209 4.94 -0.35 -22.57
CA GLY A 209 5.59 -0.56 -21.27
C GLY A 209 5.78 -2.01 -20.86
N ILE A 210 6.03 -2.22 -19.57
CA ILE A 210 6.23 -3.54 -18.96
C ILE A 210 4.97 -3.93 -18.18
N GLU A 211 4.45 -5.10 -18.49
CA GLU A 211 3.24 -5.66 -17.91
C GLU A 211 3.62 -6.90 -17.10
N MET A 212 3.30 -6.90 -15.82
CA MET A 212 3.55 -8.01 -14.91
C MET A 212 2.24 -8.68 -14.57
N MET A 213 2.25 -10.01 -14.54
CA MET A 213 1.06 -10.78 -14.25
C MET A 213 1.37 -11.81 -13.17
N ARG A 214 0.39 -12.02 -12.29
CA ARG A 214 0.27 -13.33 -11.65
C ARG A 214 -0.25 -14.32 -12.70
N GLY A 215 0.17 -15.58 -12.61
CA GLY A 215 -0.43 -16.62 -13.43
C GLY A 215 -1.95 -16.71 -13.19
N PRO A 216 -2.71 -17.36 -14.08
CA PRO A 216 -4.17 -17.40 -14.01
C PRO A 216 -4.70 -18.03 -12.70
N ASN A 217 -3.89 -18.83 -11.99
CA ASN A 217 -4.31 -19.42 -10.72
C ASN A 217 -3.92 -18.52 -9.52
N PRO A 218 -4.79 -18.38 -8.51
CA PRO A 218 -4.47 -17.69 -7.25
C PRO A 218 -3.33 -18.32 -6.44
N THR A 219 -2.77 -19.46 -6.85
CA THR A 219 -1.58 -20.09 -6.25
C THR A 219 -0.30 -19.83 -7.06
N ASP A 220 -0.43 -19.31 -8.28
CA ASP A 220 0.71 -19.06 -9.14
C ASP A 220 1.63 -18.02 -8.52
N LYS A 221 2.93 -18.26 -8.68
CA LYS A 221 3.97 -17.33 -8.26
C LYS A 221 3.99 -16.14 -9.21
N GLU A 222 4.14 -14.98 -8.59
CA GLU A 222 4.22 -13.69 -9.26
C GLU A 222 5.49 -13.56 -10.10
N SER A 223 5.37 -12.88 -11.25
CA SER A 223 6.53 -12.39 -12.00
C SER A 223 7.33 -11.37 -11.19
N ARG A 224 8.61 -11.23 -11.49
CA ARG A 224 9.54 -10.38 -10.73
C ARG A 224 10.31 -9.45 -11.67
N ILE A 225 10.37 -8.18 -11.30
CA ILE A 225 11.26 -7.18 -11.90
C ILE A 225 12.30 -6.80 -10.85
N THR A 226 13.57 -6.84 -11.23
CA THR A 226 14.67 -6.26 -10.49
C THR A 226 15.38 -5.25 -11.39
N ILE A 227 15.34 -3.96 -11.01
CA ILE A 227 16.08 -2.90 -11.70
C ILE A 227 17.14 -2.38 -10.74
N GLY A 228 18.40 -2.54 -11.12
CA GLY A 228 19.54 -2.29 -10.24
C GLY A 228 19.69 -3.33 -9.14
N GLY A 229 20.89 -3.38 -8.57
CA GLY A 229 21.20 -4.15 -7.38
C GLY A 229 21.69 -3.21 -6.29
N ALA A 230 21.30 -3.46 -5.03
CA ALA A 230 21.94 -2.83 -3.89
C ALA A 230 23.37 -3.40 -3.77
N THR A 231 24.30 -2.92 -4.59
CA THR A 231 25.72 -3.21 -4.35
C THR A 231 26.08 -2.54 -3.03
N SER A 232 26.58 -3.30 -2.07
CA SER A 232 26.90 -2.87 -0.71
C SER A 232 28.07 -1.88 -0.61
N GLY A 233 28.38 -1.15 -1.69
CA GLY A 233 29.51 -0.22 -1.79
C GLY A 233 29.15 1.07 -2.54
N PRO A 234 29.61 2.25 -2.06
CA PRO A 234 29.29 3.57 -2.64
C PRO A 234 29.99 3.90 -3.98
N GLN A 235 30.63 2.94 -4.66
CA GLN A 235 31.64 3.25 -5.69
C GLN A 235 31.23 3.00 -7.16
N ASN A 236 30.03 2.47 -7.47
CA ASN A 236 29.54 2.42 -8.86
C ASN A 236 28.00 2.42 -8.88
N ILE A 237 27.38 3.59 -8.70
CA ILE A 237 25.93 3.71 -8.87
C ILE A 237 25.62 3.59 -10.36
N SER A 238 25.08 2.43 -10.77
CA SER A 238 24.60 2.23 -12.13
C SER A 238 23.19 2.80 -12.28
N TYR A 239 23.00 3.73 -13.22
CA TYR A 239 21.70 4.35 -13.49
C TYR A 239 20.99 3.64 -14.63
N ASN A 240 20.18 2.64 -14.29
CA ASN A 240 19.33 1.97 -15.28
C ASN A 240 18.21 2.91 -15.70
N THR A 241 17.87 2.97 -16.98
CA THR A 241 16.87 3.91 -17.49
C THR A 241 15.72 3.19 -18.18
N ILE A 242 14.49 3.54 -17.81
CA ILE A 242 13.27 3.18 -18.55
C ILE A 242 12.63 4.46 -19.06
N ALA A 243 12.52 4.61 -20.38
CA ALA A 243 12.11 5.86 -20.98
C ALA A 243 11.06 5.75 -22.10
N TYR A 244 10.31 6.84 -22.30
CA TYR A 244 9.35 7.01 -23.39
C TYR A 244 8.29 5.89 -23.46
N ALA A 245 7.87 5.37 -22.30
CA ALA A 245 6.74 4.45 -22.20
C ALA A 245 5.42 5.20 -21.95
N GLU A 246 4.32 4.64 -22.42
CA GLU A 246 2.97 5.07 -22.00
C GLU A 246 2.81 4.81 -20.50
N VAL A 247 3.15 3.61 -20.05
CA VAL A 247 3.27 3.27 -18.62
C VAL A 247 4.51 2.41 -18.44
N ALA A 248 5.57 2.89 -17.82
CA ALA A 248 6.82 2.13 -17.75
C ALA A 248 6.63 0.76 -17.06
N ILE A 249 5.92 0.70 -15.92
CA ILE A 249 5.59 -0.57 -15.24
C ILE A 249 4.12 -0.58 -14.82
N ARG A 250 3.43 -1.69 -15.12
CA ARG A 250 2.09 -2.02 -14.60
C ARG A 250 2.02 -3.47 -14.13
N ASN A 251 1.21 -3.73 -13.10
CA ASN A 251 1.07 -5.05 -12.46
C ASN A 251 -0.18 -5.84 -12.92
N TYR A 252 -0.63 -5.57 -14.14
CA TYR A 252 -1.74 -6.26 -14.79
C TYR A 252 -1.52 -6.25 -16.31
N ASP A 253 -2.19 -7.15 -17.03
CA ASP A 253 -2.23 -7.14 -18.49
C ASP A 253 -3.36 -6.21 -18.94
N LYS A 254 -3.01 -5.19 -19.74
CA LYS A 254 -3.97 -4.16 -20.14
C LYS A 254 -5.09 -4.67 -21.05
N ASP A 255 -4.91 -5.84 -21.66
CA ASP A 255 -5.90 -6.45 -22.55
C ASP A 255 -6.91 -7.31 -21.78
N TYR A 256 -6.73 -7.51 -20.47
CA TYR A 256 -7.61 -8.30 -19.61
C TYR A 256 -8.24 -7.44 -18.51
N ALA A 257 -9.33 -7.94 -17.92
CA ALA A 257 -9.92 -7.29 -16.75
C ALA A 257 -8.90 -7.28 -15.60
N ILE A 258 -8.68 -6.11 -15.01
CA ILE A 258 -7.67 -5.88 -13.96
C ILE A 258 -7.70 -6.98 -12.89
N SER A 259 -8.90 -7.34 -12.37
CA SER A 259 -9.10 -8.37 -11.34
C SER A 259 -8.49 -9.74 -11.65
N THR A 260 -8.34 -10.10 -12.91
CA THR A 260 -7.96 -11.46 -13.36
C THR A 260 -6.45 -11.66 -13.55
N THR A 261 -5.67 -10.59 -13.57
CA THR A 261 -4.23 -10.65 -13.93
C THR A 261 -3.31 -9.96 -12.93
N ASN A 262 -3.84 -9.47 -11.80
CA ASN A 262 -3.07 -8.68 -10.85
C ASN A 262 -1.93 -9.49 -10.23
N GLY A 263 -0.77 -8.86 -10.15
CA GLY A 263 0.33 -9.30 -9.30
C GLY A 263 1.68 -8.97 -9.90
N GLY A 264 2.73 -9.39 -9.22
CA GLY A 264 4.09 -9.07 -9.62
C GLY A 264 4.85 -8.39 -8.50
N ARG A 265 6.14 -8.69 -8.41
CA ARG A 265 7.05 -8.05 -7.48
C ARG A 265 8.00 -7.12 -8.21
N VAL A 266 7.95 -5.82 -7.90
CA VAL A 266 8.87 -4.81 -8.42
C VAL A 266 9.87 -4.44 -7.34
N TRP A 267 11.15 -4.67 -7.62
CA TRP A 267 12.25 -4.09 -6.87
C TRP A 267 13.02 -3.18 -7.81
N SER A 268 13.12 -1.90 -7.46
CA SER A 268 13.91 -0.93 -8.22
C SER A 268 14.83 -0.17 -7.29
N ALA A 269 16.09 -0.06 -7.69
CA ALA A 269 17.07 0.77 -7.02
C ALA A 269 17.96 1.49 -8.03
N PHE A 270 18.21 2.77 -7.80
CA PHE A 270 19.05 3.63 -8.66
C PHE A 270 18.59 3.65 -10.12
N ALA A 271 17.28 3.58 -10.37
CA ALA A 271 16.71 3.65 -11.70
C ALA A 271 16.27 5.08 -12.05
N THR A 272 16.24 5.39 -13.34
CA THR A 272 15.65 6.60 -13.88
C THR A 272 14.45 6.25 -14.78
N PHE A 273 13.26 6.68 -14.36
CA PHE A 273 12.04 6.64 -15.16
C PHE A 273 11.87 7.98 -15.87
N LYS A 274 12.36 8.06 -17.12
CA LYS A 274 12.49 9.31 -17.87
C LYS A 274 11.41 9.46 -18.94
N ASN A 275 10.70 10.59 -18.95
CA ASN A 275 9.78 10.96 -20.04
C ASN A 275 8.72 9.89 -20.34
N ASN A 276 8.31 9.13 -19.32
CA ASN A 276 7.18 8.23 -19.42
C ASN A 276 5.89 9.03 -19.18
N LYS A 277 4.79 8.70 -19.86
CA LYS A 277 3.49 9.33 -19.53
C LYS A 277 3.12 9.03 -18.09
N ARG A 278 3.14 7.74 -17.71
CA ARG A 278 3.20 7.28 -16.32
C ARG A 278 4.44 6.42 -16.12
N SER A 279 5.11 6.56 -14.99
CA SER A 279 6.22 5.66 -14.65
C SER A 279 5.69 4.38 -14.00
N LEU A 280 4.74 4.51 -13.07
CA LEU A 280 4.15 3.37 -12.38
C LEU A 280 2.62 3.45 -12.43
N LEU A 281 1.98 2.31 -12.68
CA LEU A 281 0.52 2.15 -12.60
C LEU A 281 0.23 0.80 -11.94
N LEU A 282 -0.02 0.83 -10.63
CA LEU A 282 -0.23 -0.38 -9.83
C LEU A 282 -1.68 -0.44 -9.35
N TYR A 283 -2.31 -1.61 -9.53
CA TYR A 283 -3.67 -1.90 -9.09
C TYR A 283 -3.71 -3.11 -8.15
N ASN A 284 -4.70 -3.12 -7.26
CA ASN A 284 -5.07 -4.24 -6.39
C ASN A 284 -3.97 -4.69 -5.42
N GLU A 285 -4.38 -5.51 -4.44
CA GLU A 285 -3.64 -5.83 -3.22
C GLU A 285 -2.30 -6.55 -3.46
N LEU A 286 -1.27 -5.79 -3.84
CA LEU A 286 0.08 -6.09 -3.36
C LEU A 286 0.01 -5.95 -1.84
N ARG A 287 -0.19 -7.09 -1.13
CA ARG A 287 -0.37 -7.12 0.31
C ARG A 287 0.98 -6.96 1.00
N GLY A 288 1.28 -5.77 1.50
CA GLY A 288 2.24 -5.57 2.58
C GLY A 288 1.55 -5.69 3.93
N ASP A 289 2.33 -6.00 4.98
CA ASP A 289 1.85 -5.88 6.35
C ASP A 289 1.50 -4.40 6.65
N PRO A 290 0.52 -4.12 7.54
CA PRO A 290 0.23 -2.75 7.94
C PRO A 290 1.46 -2.09 8.58
N ILE A 291 1.60 -0.77 8.39
CA ILE A 291 2.66 0.01 9.04
C ILE A 291 2.31 0.10 10.54
N THR A 292 3.12 -0.52 11.38
CA THR A 292 2.90 -0.58 12.85
C THR A 292 3.69 0.48 13.61
N ASP A 293 4.87 0.86 13.12
CA ASP A 293 5.71 1.92 13.71
C ASP A 293 6.32 2.79 12.59
N PRO A 294 6.08 4.11 12.57
CA PRO A 294 6.62 4.99 11.55
C PRO A 294 8.11 5.28 11.67
N THR A 295 8.70 5.03 12.84
CA THR A 295 10.11 5.34 13.13
C THR A 295 11.02 4.14 12.92
N ASP A 296 10.44 2.93 12.91
CA ASP A 296 11.16 1.74 12.52
C ASP A 296 11.23 1.63 10.99
N ASN A 297 12.45 1.78 10.47
CA ASN A 297 12.71 1.56 9.06
C ASN A 297 12.17 0.20 8.62
N THR A 298 12.22 -0.84 9.46
CA THR A 298 11.90 -2.23 9.09
C THR A 298 10.43 -2.63 9.17
N SER A 299 9.59 -1.90 9.92
CA SER A 299 8.18 -2.28 10.11
C SER A 299 7.34 -1.92 8.88
N GLY A 300 6.48 -2.87 8.48
CA GLY A 300 5.62 -2.74 7.32
C GLY A 300 6.40 -2.39 6.06
N TYR A 301 7.22 -3.29 5.54
CA TYR A 301 7.67 -3.19 4.15
C TYR A 301 6.75 -4.03 3.28
N ASN A 302 6.33 -3.52 2.13
CA ASN A 302 5.80 -4.37 1.08
C ASN A 302 6.96 -4.88 0.20
N PRO A 303 7.46 -6.11 0.40
CA PRO A 303 8.53 -6.64 -0.44
C PRO A 303 8.10 -6.72 -1.92
N ALA A 304 6.79 -6.72 -2.21
CA ALA A 304 6.28 -6.81 -3.57
C ALA A 304 6.45 -5.51 -4.38
N ALA A 305 6.64 -4.34 -3.76
CA ALA A 305 6.86 -3.09 -4.49
C ALA A 305 7.73 -2.13 -3.70
N PHE A 306 9.00 -2.05 -4.08
CA PHE A 306 10.05 -1.33 -3.38
C PHE A 306 10.89 -0.52 -4.37
N PHE A 307 11.02 0.78 -4.09
CA PHE A 307 11.74 1.75 -4.91
C PHE A 307 12.76 2.49 -4.03
N GLN A 308 14.02 2.54 -4.44
CA GLN A 308 15.11 3.11 -3.63
C GLN A 308 16.07 3.95 -4.48
N TYR A 309 16.27 5.22 -4.14
CA TYR A 309 17.08 6.14 -4.95
C TYR A 309 16.66 6.26 -6.41
N ASP A 310 15.40 5.95 -6.72
CA ASP A 310 14.87 6.06 -8.07
C ASP A 310 14.52 7.51 -8.41
N SER A 311 14.67 7.87 -9.68
CA SER A 311 14.35 9.20 -10.22
C SER A 311 13.23 9.10 -11.23
N PHE A 312 12.09 9.72 -10.95
CA PHE A 312 10.94 9.85 -11.83
C PHE A 312 10.97 11.26 -12.43
N MET A 313 11.24 11.38 -13.73
CA MET A 313 11.51 12.69 -14.32
C MET A 313 10.90 12.95 -15.69
N HIS A 314 10.39 14.17 -15.86
CA HIS A 314 10.06 14.76 -17.15
C HIS A 314 11.10 15.82 -17.49
N THR A 315 11.77 15.69 -18.63
CA THR A 315 12.73 16.66 -19.15
C THR A 315 12.10 17.54 -20.24
N ASN A 316 12.78 18.61 -20.65
CA ASN A 316 12.23 19.61 -21.56
C ASN A 316 11.84 19.07 -22.96
N ASP A 317 12.35 17.90 -23.34
CA ASP A 317 12.03 17.17 -24.57
C ASP A 317 10.78 16.28 -24.45
N PHE A 318 10.16 16.23 -23.26
CA PHE A 318 8.92 15.49 -23.05
C PHE A 318 7.72 16.26 -23.63
N ASN A 319 7.09 15.69 -24.66
CA ASN A 319 5.87 16.23 -25.25
C ASN A 319 4.79 15.13 -25.33
N PRO A 320 3.99 14.94 -24.28
CA PRO A 320 2.93 13.93 -24.26
C PRO A 320 1.71 14.27 -25.14
N GLY A 321 1.63 15.47 -25.73
CA GLY A 321 0.51 15.96 -26.55
C GLY A 321 -0.74 16.41 -25.77
N THR A 322 -0.89 15.94 -24.52
CA THR A 322 -1.90 16.35 -23.53
C THR A 322 -1.21 16.60 -22.20
N PRO A 323 -1.80 17.31 -21.22
CA PRO A 323 -1.23 17.37 -19.88
C PRO A 323 -0.83 15.96 -19.41
N PRO A 324 0.42 15.76 -18.99
CA PRO A 324 0.85 14.44 -18.61
C PRO A 324 0.00 13.96 -17.42
N PRO A 325 -0.35 12.67 -17.41
CA PRO A 325 -0.94 12.09 -16.22
C PRO A 325 0.06 12.13 -15.05
N ASP A 326 -0.40 11.71 -13.89
CA ASP A 326 0.42 11.45 -12.71
C ASP A 326 1.65 10.57 -13.01
N MET A 327 2.79 10.82 -12.35
CA MET A 327 4.00 10.02 -12.58
C MET A 327 3.84 8.61 -12.00
N VAL A 328 3.17 8.50 -10.86
CA VAL A 328 2.88 7.26 -10.16
C VAL A 328 1.40 7.23 -9.80
N TYR A 329 0.70 6.20 -10.26
CA TYR A 329 -0.67 5.90 -9.86
C TYR A 329 -0.72 4.60 -9.08
N LEU A 330 -1.35 4.65 -7.90
CA LEU A 330 -1.60 3.50 -7.05
C LEU A 330 -3.09 3.40 -6.78
N ASP A 331 -3.68 2.23 -6.97
CA ASP A 331 -5.08 1.97 -6.69
C ASP A 331 -5.25 0.65 -5.95
N ASN A 332 -5.82 0.72 -4.75
CA ASN A 332 -5.98 -0.43 -3.87
C ASN A 332 -4.66 -1.15 -3.50
N CYS A 333 -3.54 -0.43 -3.46
CA CYS A 333 -2.23 -0.96 -3.09
C CYS A 333 -1.94 -0.75 -1.59
N ASN A 334 -1.36 -1.76 -0.93
CA ASN A 334 -0.94 -1.61 0.46
C ASN A 334 0.58 -1.42 0.55
N ASN A 335 1.00 -0.33 1.19
CA ASN A 335 2.33 -0.15 1.75
C ASN A 335 3.46 -0.09 0.71
N ILE A 336 3.21 0.62 -0.39
CA ILE A 336 4.21 0.83 -1.44
C ILE A 336 5.31 1.76 -0.91
N THR A 337 6.56 1.28 -0.95
CA THR A 337 7.68 1.97 -0.31
C THR A 337 8.57 2.71 -1.32
N PHE A 338 8.82 3.99 -1.05
CA PHE A 338 9.73 4.87 -1.77
C PHE A 338 10.79 5.42 -0.81
N LEU A 339 12.02 4.95 -0.96
CA LEU A 339 13.16 5.35 -0.15
C LEU A 339 14.05 6.31 -0.93
N SER A 340 14.23 7.54 -0.44
CA SER A 340 15.09 8.55 -1.08
C SER A 340 14.82 8.78 -2.58
N CYS A 341 13.58 8.60 -3.04
CA CYS A 341 13.22 8.75 -4.45
C CYS A 341 13.03 10.23 -4.82
N THR A 342 13.39 10.58 -6.05
CA THR A 342 13.23 11.95 -6.58
C THR A 342 12.15 11.97 -7.65
N PHE A 343 11.24 12.94 -7.55
CA PHE A 343 10.19 13.21 -8.51
C PHE A 343 10.43 14.61 -9.08
N LYS A 344 10.65 14.70 -10.39
CA LYS A 344 11.02 15.95 -11.05
C LYS A 344 10.16 16.20 -12.28
N GLY A 345 9.21 17.10 -12.16
CA GLY A 345 8.51 17.65 -13.31
C GLY A 345 9.40 18.64 -14.07
N ASN A 346 8.98 18.98 -15.28
CA ASN A 346 9.66 19.94 -16.13
C ASN A 346 9.38 21.37 -15.62
N SER A 347 10.40 22.04 -15.10
CA SER A 347 10.28 23.32 -14.39
C SER A 347 10.34 24.57 -15.30
N TRP A 348 9.96 24.49 -16.58
CA TRP A 348 10.12 25.59 -17.55
C TRP A 348 8.81 26.35 -17.88
N PRO A 349 8.91 27.66 -18.20
CA PRO A 349 8.23 28.69 -17.42
C PRO A 349 6.85 29.06 -17.96
N LEU A 350 5.88 29.17 -17.05
CA LEU A 350 4.75 30.11 -16.97
C LEU A 350 3.83 30.37 -18.19
N TYR A 351 4.10 29.85 -19.39
CA TYR A 351 3.39 30.26 -20.61
C TYR A 351 2.82 29.13 -21.48
N ASN A 352 3.22 27.87 -21.29
CA ASN A 352 2.76 26.75 -22.13
C ASN A 352 2.04 25.59 -21.41
N GLY A 353 1.42 25.85 -20.24
CA GLY A 353 0.20 25.20 -19.73
C GLY A 353 0.11 23.66 -19.51
N CYS A 354 1.02 22.81 -19.99
CA CYS A 354 0.84 21.36 -19.94
C CYS A 354 1.40 20.70 -18.68
N ASP A 355 2.59 21.10 -18.21
CA ASP A 355 3.28 20.41 -17.10
C ASP A 355 2.95 20.97 -15.70
N SER A 356 2.27 22.12 -15.64
CA SER A 356 1.70 22.69 -14.41
C SER A 356 0.50 21.91 -13.86
N LEU A 357 0.27 20.69 -14.35
CA LEU A 357 -0.87 19.83 -14.00
C LEU A 357 -0.46 18.44 -13.51
N CYS A 358 0.80 18.03 -13.64
CA CYS A 358 1.19 16.69 -13.20
C CYS A 358 1.24 16.60 -11.67
N THR A 359 0.87 15.42 -11.17
CA THR A 359 1.02 15.01 -9.78
C THR A 359 2.13 13.99 -9.68
N GLY A 360 3.02 14.10 -8.70
CA GLY A 360 4.10 13.13 -8.51
C GLY A 360 3.55 11.74 -8.19
N VAL A 361 2.80 11.63 -7.08
CA VAL A 361 2.18 10.37 -6.66
C VAL A 361 0.68 10.58 -6.44
N VAL A 362 -0.15 9.77 -7.09
CA VAL A 362 -1.59 9.64 -6.83
C VAL A 362 -1.86 8.28 -6.23
N ALA A 363 -2.51 8.24 -5.08
CA ALA A 363 -2.83 7.02 -4.35
C ALA A 363 -4.33 6.99 -4.01
N VAL A 364 -5.07 6.07 -4.63
CA VAL A 364 -6.51 5.84 -4.41
C VAL A 364 -6.67 4.57 -3.60
N ASN A 365 -7.33 4.67 -2.45
CA ASN A 365 -7.42 3.63 -1.43
C ASN A 365 -6.07 2.93 -1.26
N SER A 366 -4.97 3.67 -1.14
CA SER A 366 -3.64 3.06 -1.09
C SER A 366 -2.82 3.66 0.04
N SER A 367 -1.93 2.86 0.64
CA SER A 367 -0.92 3.33 1.58
C SER A 367 0.43 3.41 0.89
N ILE A 368 1.14 4.49 1.18
CA ILE A 368 2.50 4.73 0.72
C ILE A 368 3.40 4.98 1.92
N LYS A 369 4.66 4.54 1.82
CA LYS A 369 5.73 4.85 2.74
C LYS A 369 6.80 5.64 1.98
N MET A 370 6.85 6.94 2.19
CA MET A 370 7.85 7.85 1.61
C MET A 370 8.80 8.28 2.72
N GLN A 371 10.08 7.91 2.64
CA GLN A 371 11.03 8.24 3.72
C GLN A 371 12.48 8.36 3.24
N PRO A 372 13.36 9.01 4.02
CA PRO A 372 14.79 8.99 3.76
C PRO A 372 15.36 7.59 3.90
N TYR A 373 16.42 7.36 3.17
CA TYR A 373 17.34 6.25 3.36
C TYR A 373 18.75 6.82 3.37
N ALA A 374 19.50 6.47 4.42
CA ALA A 374 20.70 7.19 4.81
C ALA A 374 20.42 8.70 5.00
N THR A 375 21.29 9.57 4.47
CA THR A 375 21.18 11.03 4.60
C THR A 375 20.41 11.69 3.45
N VAL A 376 19.95 10.92 2.46
CA VAL A 376 19.27 11.45 1.28
C VAL A 376 17.77 11.47 1.54
N ARG A 377 17.14 12.60 1.26
CA ARG A 377 15.71 12.82 1.44
C ARG A 377 14.96 12.58 0.12
N PRO A 378 13.75 12.02 0.14
CA PRO A 378 12.89 12.05 -1.04
C PRO A 378 12.58 13.49 -1.41
N SER A 379 12.42 13.78 -2.71
CA SER A 379 12.14 15.15 -3.16
C SER A 379 11.14 15.22 -4.31
N PHE A 380 10.32 16.26 -4.31
CA PHE A 380 9.34 16.59 -5.34
C PHE A 380 9.65 17.99 -5.87
N ASN A 381 9.88 18.16 -7.17
CA ASN A 381 10.25 19.44 -7.76
C ASN A 381 9.56 19.66 -9.11
N GLY A 382 9.08 20.88 -9.37
CA GLY A 382 8.67 21.29 -10.71
C GLY A 382 7.36 20.65 -11.21
N MET A 383 6.45 20.31 -10.29
CA MET A 383 5.13 19.73 -10.58
C MET A 383 4.04 20.46 -9.77
N ARG A 384 2.76 20.27 -10.14
CA ARG A 384 1.62 20.96 -9.48
C ARG A 384 1.37 20.46 -8.06
N THR A 385 1.36 19.14 -7.91
CA THR A 385 1.07 18.47 -6.66
C THR A 385 2.14 17.41 -6.42
N GLY A 386 2.78 17.43 -5.25
CA GLY A 386 3.74 16.37 -4.89
C GLY A 386 3.02 15.04 -4.73
N ILE A 387 2.17 14.94 -3.71
CA ILE A 387 1.43 13.73 -3.36
C ILE A 387 -0.06 14.03 -3.21
N ALA A 388 -0.91 13.19 -3.82
CA ALA A 388 -2.36 13.21 -3.65
C ALA A 388 -2.86 11.82 -3.23
N ILE A 389 -3.49 11.72 -2.05
CA ILE A 389 -4.04 10.47 -1.52
C ILE A 389 -5.54 10.64 -1.31
N THR A 390 -6.33 9.69 -1.80
CA THR A 390 -7.76 9.59 -1.49
C THR A 390 -8.03 8.19 -0.97
N ASN A 391 -8.49 8.06 0.27
CA ASN A 391 -8.77 6.77 0.90
C ASN A 391 -10.21 6.77 1.47
N SER A 392 -10.75 5.58 1.73
CA SER A 392 -12.09 5.41 2.31
C SER A 392 -12.03 5.08 3.80
N LEU A 393 -11.16 5.77 4.56
CA LEU A 393 -10.89 5.57 5.99
C LEU A 393 -10.48 4.13 6.37
N GLN A 394 -9.73 3.47 5.49
CA GLN A 394 -9.29 2.09 5.72
C GLN A 394 -8.14 2.04 6.73
N THR A 395 -8.32 1.31 7.83
CA THR A 395 -7.36 1.26 8.96
C THR A 395 -6.05 0.55 8.64
N ASN A 396 -6.05 -0.33 7.64
CA ASN A 396 -4.86 -1.05 7.17
C ASN A 396 -4.08 -0.28 6.08
N ARG A 397 -4.53 0.91 5.68
CA ARG A 397 -3.90 1.71 4.62
C ARG A 397 -3.48 3.08 5.15
N ILE A 398 -2.53 3.05 6.09
CA ILE A 398 -1.93 4.23 6.72
C ILE A 398 -0.85 4.82 5.81
N PRO A 399 -0.98 6.06 5.32
CA PRO A 399 0.09 6.75 4.61
C PRO A 399 1.15 7.31 5.58
N LEU A 400 2.42 7.11 5.27
CA LEU A 400 3.57 7.68 5.97
C LEU A 400 4.42 8.51 5.00
N ILE A 401 4.54 9.80 5.27
CA ILE A 401 5.40 10.73 4.54
C ILE A 401 6.37 11.33 5.56
N TYR A 402 7.62 10.90 5.52
CA TYR A 402 8.66 11.28 6.47
C TYR A 402 9.83 11.92 5.73
N GLY A 403 10.44 12.96 6.32
CA GLY A 403 11.72 13.47 5.86
C GLY A 403 11.76 13.90 4.40
N THR A 404 10.63 14.35 3.81
CA THR A 404 10.49 14.60 2.37
C THR A 404 10.52 16.09 2.03
N ASP A 405 11.16 16.45 0.91
CA ASP A 405 11.25 17.82 0.41
C ASP A 405 10.25 18.08 -0.72
N PHE A 406 9.37 19.07 -0.55
CA PHE A 406 8.35 19.48 -1.50
C PHE A 406 8.64 20.88 -2.04
N ASN A 407 9.13 20.92 -3.28
CA ASN A 407 9.22 22.14 -4.09
C ASN A 407 8.13 22.15 -5.18
N THR A 408 6.89 22.16 -4.71
CA THR A 408 5.66 22.06 -5.53
C THR A 408 4.58 22.97 -4.97
N PRO A 409 3.75 23.63 -5.80
CA PRO A 409 2.68 24.51 -5.34
C PRO A 409 1.72 23.84 -4.35
N ASN A 410 1.40 22.55 -4.54
CA ASN A 410 0.68 21.77 -3.55
C ASN A 410 1.58 20.63 -3.07
N GLY A 411 2.01 20.63 -1.82
CA GLY A 411 2.90 19.59 -1.32
C GLY A 411 2.19 18.25 -1.22
N VAL A 412 1.27 18.15 -0.25
CA VAL A 412 0.53 16.93 0.08
C VAL A 412 -0.96 17.24 0.17
N ASN A 413 -1.78 16.50 -0.56
CA ASN A 413 -3.23 16.56 -0.50
C ASN A 413 -3.77 15.19 -0.10
N MET A 414 -4.51 15.11 1.01
CA MET A 414 -5.10 13.88 1.49
C MET A 414 -6.60 14.03 1.72
N SER A 415 -7.36 13.03 1.29
CA SER A 415 -8.78 12.94 1.59
C SER A 415 -9.20 11.57 2.09
N GLY A 416 -10.00 11.52 3.15
CA GLY A 416 -10.54 10.27 3.70
C GLY A 416 -9.47 9.32 4.27
N CYS A 417 -8.32 9.82 4.68
CA CYS A 417 -7.24 9.01 5.23
C CYS A 417 -7.45 8.73 6.74
N PHE A 418 -7.20 7.49 7.15
CA PHE A 418 -7.15 7.09 8.56
C PHE A 418 -5.69 7.04 9.02
N MET A 419 -5.40 7.78 10.10
CA MET A 419 -4.09 7.91 10.73
C MET A 419 -2.91 8.31 9.82
N PRO A 420 -3.06 9.19 8.82
CA PRO A 420 -1.92 9.58 8.00
C PRO A 420 -0.87 10.34 8.83
N TRP A 421 0.41 10.09 8.52
CA TRP A 421 1.55 10.70 9.18
C TRP A 421 2.36 11.53 8.18
N VAL A 422 2.55 12.82 8.48
CA VAL A 422 3.43 13.72 7.72
C VAL A 422 4.41 14.34 8.70
N MET A 423 5.67 13.90 8.63
CA MET A 423 6.65 14.19 9.67
C MET A 423 7.98 14.66 9.10
N ASP A 424 8.61 15.66 9.74
CA ASP A 424 9.93 16.19 9.37
C ASP A 424 10.07 16.49 7.86
N CYS A 425 8.99 16.93 7.21
CA CYS A 425 9.00 17.30 5.80
C CYS A 425 9.34 18.78 5.64
N SER A 426 9.96 19.15 4.52
CA SER A 426 10.18 20.54 4.13
C SER A 426 9.28 20.89 2.96
N PHE A 427 8.49 21.94 3.10
CA PHE A 427 7.68 22.50 2.02
C PHE A 427 8.30 23.85 1.68
N SER A 428 8.74 24.01 0.44
CA SER A 428 9.39 25.22 -0.05
C SER A 428 8.89 25.56 -1.44
N THR A 429 8.05 26.57 -1.61
CA THR A 429 7.58 26.98 -2.94
C THR A 429 8.20 28.30 -3.37
N ASN A 430 9.00 28.27 -4.43
CA ASN A 430 9.78 29.46 -4.81
C ASN A 430 9.07 30.39 -5.80
N TYR A 431 7.94 30.05 -6.46
CA TYR A 431 7.61 30.76 -7.71
C TYR A 431 6.15 30.84 -8.22
N PHE A 432 5.11 30.67 -7.40
CA PHE A 432 3.73 30.53 -7.92
C PHE A 432 2.63 31.32 -7.17
N ALA A 433 2.69 32.65 -7.19
CA ALA A 433 1.71 33.51 -6.51
C ALA A 433 0.25 33.40 -7.04
N GLN A 434 0.04 32.86 -8.24
CA GLN A 434 -1.26 32.88 -8.92
C GLN A 434 -2.16 31.67 -8.63
N TYR A 435 -1.63 30.62 -8.00
CA TYR A 435 -2.37 29.39 -7.75
C TYR A 435 -2.79 29.31 -6.28
N ALA A 436 -3.98 28.75 -6.03
CA ALA A 436 -4.44 28.42 -4.68
C ALA A 436 -3.62 27.24 -4.13
N ASN A 437 -2.39 27.55 -3.72
CA ASN A 437 -1.39 26.64 -3.18
C ASN A 437 -1.65 26.32 -1.71
N VAL A 438 -1.62 25.05 -1.36
CA VAL A 438 -1.63 24.58 0.02
C VAL A 438 -0.49 23.60 0.19
N ASP A 439 0.39 23.83 1.17
CA ASP A 439 1.53 22.92 1.40
C ASP A 439 1.02 21.55 1.85
N LEU A 440 0.06 21.53 2.78
CA LEU A 440 -0.59 20.33 3.29
C LEU A 440 -2.11 20.52 3.42
N PHE A 441 -2.89 19.76 2.66
CA PHE A 441 -4.35 19.77 2.69
C PHE A 441 -4.90 18.43 3.20
N LEU A 442 -5.70 18.46 4.25
CA LEU A 442 -6.37 17.30 4.86
C LEU A 442 -7.89 17.49 4.76
N ASN A 443 -8.60 16.59 4.08
CA ASN A 443 -10.06 16.66 3.93
C ASN A 443 -10.75 15.35 4.34
N ASN A 444 -11.61 15.35 5.34
CA ASN A 444 -12.20 14.14 5.91
C ASN A 444 -11.15 13.13 6.42
N CYS A 445 -9.97 13.59 6.83
CA CYS A 445 -8.93 12.72 7.39
C CYS A 445 -9.02 12.69 8.92
N THR A 446 -8.77 11.53 9.56
CA THR A 446 -8.89 11.39 11.01
C THR A 446 -7.75 10.57 11.61
N GLY A 447 -7.37 10.86 12.86
CA GLY A 447 -6.28 10.19 13.58
C GLY A 447 -4.88 10.62 13.14
N TYR A 448 -4.75 11.72 12.39
CA TYR A 448 -3.51 12.09 11.75
C TYR A 448 -2.51 12.74 12.70
N ARG A 449 -1.23 12.67 12.31
CA ARG A 449 -0.11 13.32 12.98
C ARG A 449 0.72 14.11 11.97
N ILE A 450 0.72 15.44 12.13
CA ILE A 450 1.49 16.38 11.32
C ILE A 450 2.56 16.99 12.22
N GLU A 451 3.79 16.47 12.15
CA GLU A 451 4.83 16.81 13.12
C GLU A 451 6.16 17.28 12.55
N GLY A 452 6.77 18.31 13.16
CA GLY A 452 8.17 18.64 12.88
C GLY A 452 8.41 19.18 11.47
N ASN A 453 7.35 19.51 10.74
CA ASN A 453 7.46 19.96 9.36
C ASN A 453 7.93 21.41 9.30
N ARG A 454 8.63 21.74 8.22
CA ARG A 454 9.14 23.07 7.88
C ARG A 454 8.36 23.59 6.68
N LEU A 455 7.47 24.54 6.89
CA LEU A 455 6.62 25.10 5.84
C LEU A 455 7.07 26.53 5.56
N PHE A 456 7.81 26.70 4.46
CA PHE A 456 8.38 27.97 4.05
C PHE A 456 8.00 28.31 2.59
N GLY A 457 7.81 29.58 2.27
CA GLY A 457 7.49 29.97 0.91
C GLY A 457 7.22 31.46 0.77
N ASP A 458 7.57 32.00 -0.39
CA ASP A 458 7.45 33.44 -0.64
C ASP A 458 6.04 33.88 -1.03
N TYR A 459 5.19 32.96 -1.52
CA TYR A 459 3.85 33.28 -2.00
C TYR A 459 2.86 32.13 -1.82
N GLY A 460 1.67 32.41 -1.25
CA GLY A 460 0.50 31.56 -1.43
C GLY A 460 -0.42 31.41 -0.20
N PRO A 461 -1.58 30.73 -0.37
CA PRO A 461 -2.57 30.37 0.66
C PRO A 461 -2.01 29.47 1.79
N PRO A 462 -2.86 28.89 2.68
CA PRO A 462 -2.38 28.41 3.96
C PRO A 462 -1.30 27.34 3.90
N GLY A 463 -0.43 27.31 4.91
CA GLY A 463 0.53 26.22 5.10
C GLY A 463 -0.20 24.89 5.27
N ILE A 464 -0.97 24.76 6.36
CA ILE A 464 -1.75 23.56 6.65
C ILE A 464 -3.24 23.90 6.57
N VAL A 465 -3.99 23.15 5.78
CA VAL A 465 -5.46 23.23 5.75
C VAL A 465 -6.04 21.91 6.20
N VAL A 466 -6.98 22.01 7.13
CA VAL A 466 -7.73 20.90 7.69
C VAL A 466 -9.20 21.15 7.40
N LYS A 467 -9.89 20.18 6.83
CA LYS A 467 -11.32 20.23 6.55
C LYS A 467 -11.99 18.96 7.04
N ASN A 468 -13.01 19.09 7.89
CA ASN A 468 -13.87 18.00 8.34
C ASN A 468 -13.14 16.78 8.93
N SER A 469 -12.14 16.99 9.78
CA SER A 469 -11.18 15.98 10.19
C SER A 469 -11.66 14.89 11.17
N GLY A 470 -12.97 14.69 11.30
CA GLY A 470 -13.54 13.69 12.19
C GLY A 470 -13.23 13.94 13.66
N THR A 471 -13.44 12.92 14.49
CA THR A 471 -13.43 13.04 15.97
C THR A 471 -12.24 12.37 16.66
N ALA A 472 -11.35 11.70 15.91
CA ALA A 472 -10.19 11.02 16.49
C ALA A 472 -9.09 12.00 16.99
N TYR A 473 -8.00 11.45 17.53
CA TYR A 473 -6.81 12.20 17.93
C TYR A 473 -6.08 12.77 16.70
N ASN A 474 -6.36 14.03 16.38
CA ASN A 474 -5.80 14.75 15.25
C ASN A 474 -4.78 15.75 15.76
N GLU A 475 -3.52 15.66 15.34
CA GLU A 475 -2.45 16.47 15.93
C GLU A 475 -1.63 17.21 14.86
N ILE A 476 -1.50 18.52 15.04
CA ILE A 476 -0.54 19.39 14.35
C ILE A 476 0.46 19.85 15.40
N TYR A 477 1.67 19.28 15.37
CA TYR A 477 2.63 19.35 16.47
C TYR A 477 4.02 19.81 16.01
N ARG A 478 4.67 20.75 16.72
CA ARG A 478 6.09 21.10 16.47
C ARG A 478 6.45 21.48 15.02
N ASN A 479 5.50 21.99 14.25
CA ASN A 479 5.79 22.48 12.90
C ASN A 479 6.37 23.88 12.98
N SER A 480 7.33 24.19 12.11
CA SER A 480 7.83 25.54 11.87
C SER A 480 7.20 26.06 10.59
N ILE A 481 6.35 27.08 10.70
CA ILE A 481 5.58 27.64 9.58
C ILE A 481 5.94 29.12 9.46
N GLY A 482 6.71 29.46 8.42
CA GLY A 482 7.15 30.84 8.20
C GLY A 482 7.00 31.26 6.74
N ARG A 483 6.34 32.39 6.49
CA ARG A 483 6.18 32.95 5.13
C ARG A 483 6.58 34.42 5.11
N SER A 484 7.08 34.89 3.96
CA SER A 484 7.71 36.22 3.83
C SER A 484 6.76 37.37 3.48
N ILE A 485 5.47 37.11 3.21
CA ILE A 485 4.52 38.13 2.69
C ILE A 485 3.22 38.29 3.49
N ALA A 486 2.55 39.45 3.31
CA ALA A 486 1.46 40.02 4.11
C ALA A 486 0.12 39.24 4.23
N ASN A 487 -0.02 38.01 3.75
CA ASN A 487 -1.26 37.22 3.83
C ASN A 487 -0.98 35.78 4.29
N VAL A 488 -0.25 35.62 5.39
CA VAL A 488 0.09 34.30 5.92
C VAL A 488 -1.11 33.70 6.64
N MET A 489 -1.60 32.55 6.17
CA MET A 489 -2.41 31.64 6.98
C MET A 489 -1.53 30.44 7.35
N CYS A 490 -1.11 30.27 8.61
CA CYS A 490 -0.25 29.13 8.92
C CYS A 490 -1.07 27.84 9.00
N VAL A 491 -2.16 27.85 9.76
CA VAL A 491 -3.11 26.74 9.87
C VAL A 491 -4.54 27.22 9.63
N GLN A 492 -5.28 26.57 8.74
CA GLN A 492 -6.70 26.82 8.51
C GLN A 492 -7.52 25.56 8.80
N ALA A 493 -8.40 25.61 9.79
CA ALA A 493 -9.35 24.55 10.11
C ALA A 493 -10.75 24.93 9.61
N ILE A 494 -11.41 24.03 8.88
CA ILE A 494 -12.71 24.27 8.24
C ILE A 494 -13.66 23.15 8.62
N GLY A 495 -14.86 23.50 9.07
CA GLY A 495 -15.91 22.51 9.30
C GLY A 495 -15.74 21.73 10.62
N ARG A 496 -16.21 20.47 10.64
CA ARG A 496 -16.28 19.64 11.87
C ARG A 496 -14.97 18.90 12.15
N ASN A 497 -14.17 19.38 13.11
CA ASN A 497 -12.94 18.70 13.56
C ASN A 497 -12.92 18.38 15.07
N THR A 498 -14.09 18.26 15.71
CA THR A 498 -14.24 17.96 17.15
C THR A 498 -15.30 16.89 17.42
N ASN A 499 -15.11 16.17 18.53
CA ASN A 499 -16.12 15.28 19.12
C ASN A 499 -17.06 16.05 20.07
N SER A 500 -18.30 15.57 20.25
CA SER A 500 -19.33 16.16 21.13
C SER A 500 -18.91 16.24 22.60
N GLY A 501 -17.98 15.38 23.03
CA GLY A 501 -17.42 15.35 24.39
C GLY A 501 -16.24 16.29 24.67
N ASN A 502 -15.81 17.12 23.72
CA ASN A 502 -14.74 18.13 23.87
C ASN A 502 -13.32 17.65 24.26
N SER A 503 -13.08 16.36 24.50
CA SER A 503 -11.77 15.78 24.88
C SER A 503 -10.92 15.31 23.70
N THR A 504 -11.53 15.13 22.53
CA THR A 504 -10.93 14.56 21.31
C THR A 504 -11.27 15.42 20.08
N GLY A 505 -10.36 15.48 19.10
CA GLY A 505 -10.45 16.34 17.92
C GLY A 505 -9.10 16.93 17.52
N LEU A 506 -9.14 18.00 16.70
CA LEU A 506 -7.94 18.73 16.26
C LEU A 506 -7.24 19.44 17.40
N LYS A 507 -5.98 19.08 17.64
CA LYS A 507 -5.04 19.74 18.54
C LYS A 507 -3.92 20.40 17.72
N ILE A 508 -3.64 21.67 18.01
CA ILE A 508 -2.54 22.44 17.41
C ILE A 508 -1.61 22.79 18.57
N LEU A 509 -0.46 22.12 18.68
CA LEU A 509 0.40 22.20 19.87
C LEU A 509 1.87 22.43 19.47
N CYS A 510 2.61 23.23 20.23
CA CYS A 510 4.06 23.40 20.10
C CYS A 510 4.57 23.87 18.73
N ASN A 511 3.74 24.48 17.89
CA ASN A 511 4.15 24.96 16.57
C ASN A 511 4.84 26.32 16.68
N ASP A 512 5.87 26.53 15.86
CA ASP A 512 6.53 27.81 15.68
C ASP A 512 5.93 28.50 14.45
N LEU A 513 4.94 29.38 14.66
CA LEU A 513 4.20 30.05 13.59
C LEU A 513 4.91 31.35 13.17
N TYR A 514 6.24 31.29 13.08
CA TYR A 514 7.10 32.46 12.92
C TYR A 514 7.09 32.97 11.48
N ALA A 515 6.28 33.98 11.19
CA ALA A 515 6.42 34.81 9.99
C ALA A 515 7.64 35.74 10.14
N SER A 516 8.85 35.22 9.90
CA SER A 516 10.01 36.09 9.66
C SER A 516 9.79 36.79 8.31
N ALA A 517 9.16 37.95 8.33
CA ALA A 517 9.33 38.89 7.24
C ALA A 517 10.81 39.30 7.30
N GLY A 518 11.63 38.70 6.45
CA GLY A 518 13.02 39.11 6.31
C GLY A 518 13.05 40.64 6.17
N THR A 519 13.83 41.29 7.03
CA THR A 519 14.00 42.75 7.10
C THR A 519 14.42 43.39 5.77
N SER A 520 14.79 42.58 4.78
CA SER A 520 15.16 42.98 3.43
C SER A 520 13.98 43.29 2.50
N SER A 521 12.75 42.88 2.80
CA SER A 521 11.60 43.06 1.88
C SER A 521 10.86 44.40 2.03
N GLY A 522 11.15 45.19 3.08
CA GLY A 522 10.50 46.48 3.31
C GLY A 522 9.01 46.42 3.69
N TYR A 523 8.41 45.22 3.75
CA TYR A 523 7.06 45.03 4.25
C TYR A 523 7.10 44.87 5.78
N PRO A 524 6.21 45.55 6.53
CA PRO A 524 6.11 45.35 7.97
C PRO A 524 5.76 43.89 8.27
N ALA A 525 6.56 43.26 9.12
CA ALA A 525 6.23 41.97 9.72
C ALA A 525 4.89 42.10 10.45
N GLY A 526 3.91 41.21 10.18
CA GLY A 526 2.75 41.07 11.08
C GLY A 526 1.33 41.09 10.52
N LEU A 527 1.08 41.03 9.21
CA LEU A 527 -0.31 41.17 8.69
C LEU A 527 -1.09 39.85 8.43
N GLY A 528 -0.59 38.69 8.88
CA GLY A 528 -1.21 37.38 8.62
C GLY A 528 -1.92 36.76 9.83
N TYR A 529 -2.96 35.96 9.57
CA TYR A 529 -3.62 35.12 10.59
C TYR A 529 -2.82 33.84 10.81
N GLU A 530 -2.27 33.62 12.00
CA GLU A 530 -1.47 32.42 12.26
C GLU A 530 -2.34 31.14 12.31
N VAL A 531 -3.53 31.22 12.91
CA VAL A 531 -4.52 30.13 12.91
C VAL A 531 -5.89 30.69 12.59
N THR A 532 -6.57 30.14 11.58
CA THR A 532 -7.96 30.45 11.24
C THR A 532 -8.84 29.22 11.46
N ILE A 533 -9.94 29.37 12.20
CA ILE A 533 -10.92 28.30 12.41
C ILE A 533 -12.24 28.76 11.83
N MET A 534 -12.70 28.19 10.73
CA MET A 534 -14.01 28.53 10.16
C MET A 534 -15.07 27.56 10.68
N LYS A 535 -16.10 28.12 11.32
CA LYS A 535 -17.27 27.37 11.78
C LYS A 535 -17.99 26.72 10.60
N ASP A 536 -18.45 25.49 10.81
CA ASP A 536 -19.40 24.86 9.90
C ASP A 536 -20.75 25.59 10.05
N PRO A 537 -21.32 26.20 8.99
CA PRO A 537 -22.60 26.90 9.09
C PRO A 537 -23.76 25.99 9.55
N SER A 538 -23.60 24.66 9.49
CA SER A 538 -24.62 23.68 9.86
C SER A 538 -24.58 23.21 11.33
N VAL A 539 -23.55 23.51 12.12
CA VAL A 539 -23.43 23.06 13.53
C VAL A 539 -22.94 24.15 14.49
N THR A 540 -23.33 24.07 15.77
CA THR A 540 -22.97 25.04 16.81
C THR A 540 -21.56 24.88 17.38
N LEU A 541 -20.83 23.82 17.04
CA LEU A 541 -19.51 23.51 17.59
C LEU A 541 -18.37 24.04 16.69
N ASN A 542 -17.40 24.70 17.31
CA ASN A 542 -16.20 25.20 16.63
C ASN A 542 -15.17 24.05 16.54
N GLY A 543 -14.65 23.80 15.34
CA GLY A 543 -13.88 22.59 15.00
C GLY A 543 -12.46 22.49 15.56
N VAL A 544 -12.21 22.81 16.84
CA VAL A 544 -10.93 22.57 17.55
C VAL A 544 -11.18 22.06 18.96
N ALA A 545 -10.42 21.06 19.43
CA ALA A 545 -10.64 20.43 20.73
C ALA A 545 -10.45 21.44 21.89
N ARG A 546 -11.31 21.36 22.93
CA ARG A 546 -11.33 22.30 24.06
C ARG A 546 -10.05 22.25 24.91
N LEU A 547 -9.40 21.10 24.96
CA LEU A 547 -8.15 20.88 25.66
C LEU A 547 -6.96 21.08 24.71
N GLN A 548 -6.65 22.35 24.40
CA GLN A 548 -5.31 22.75 23.96
C GLN A 548 -4.40 23.09 25.16
N TYR A 549 -4.73 22.54 26.34
CA TYR A 549 -4.24 22.95 27.64
C TYR A 549 -3.81 21.73 28.44
N ILE A 550 -2.72 21.86 29.20
CA ILE A 550 -2.35 20.93 30.26
C ILE A 550 -2.38 21.72 31.56
N GLU A 551 -3.19 21.28 32.51
CA GLU A 551 -3.27 21.85 33.84
C GLU A 551 -1.98 21.49 34.59
N GLY A 552 -1.08 22.47 34.73
CA GLY A 552 0.04 22.32 35.64
C GLY A 552 -0.50 22.35 37.06
N GLY A 553 -0.04 21.46 37.95
CA GLY A 553 -0.46 21.41 39.37
C GLY A 553 -0.17 22.67 40.21
N SER A 554 0.21 23.77 39.56
CA SER A 554 0.35 25.12 40.10
C SER A 554 -0.08 26.12 39.02
N PRO A 555 -0.86 27.18 39.36
CA PRO A 555 -1.23 28.26 38.46
C PRO A 555 -0.03 28.94 37.75
N ALA A 556 1.18 28.73 38.27
CA ALA A 556 2.44 29.23 37.73
C ALA A 556 2.98 28.48 36.51
N LEU A 557 2.38 27.34 36.17
CA LEU A 557 2.86 26.44 35.11
C LEU A 557 1.83 26.27 33.99
N ASN A 558 0.82 27.13 33.96
CA ASN A 558 -0.24 27.12 32.95
C ASN A 558 0.28 27.74 31.65
N GLN A 559 0.79 26.89 30.77
CA GLN A 559 1.32 27.27 29.47
C GLN A 559 0.19 27.15 28.43
N SER A 560 0.10 28.09 27.46
CA SER A 560 -0.44 27.73 26.14
C SER A 560 0.34 26.49 25.69
N ALA A 561 -0.23 25.53 24.96
CA ALA A 561 0.46 24.27 24.68
C ALA A 561 1.70 24.38 23.77
N GLY A 562 2.59 25.34 23.98
CA GLY A 562 3.90 25.54 23.40
C GLY A 562 3.90 26.28 22.07
N ASN A 563 2.74 26.68 21.52
CA ASN A 563 2.71 27.40 20.25
C ASN A 563 3.35 28.80 20.43
N ARG A 564 4.21 29.18 19.49
CA ARG A 564 4.80 30.53 19.44
C ARG A 564 4.08 31.33 18.36
N PHE A 565 3.47 32.43 18.79
CA PHE A 565 2.76 33.42 17.96
C PHE A 565 3.59 34.71 17.90
N HIS A 566 3.49 35.48 16.81
CA HIS A 566 4.27 36.69 16.59
C HIS A 566 3.54 37.94 17.08
N ASN A 567 4.20 38.71 17.96
CA ASN A 567 3.66 39.87 18.66
C ASN A 567 3.82 41.18 17.86
N GLY A 568 3.23 41.24 16.66
CA GLY A 568 3.44 42.36 15.73
C GLY A 568 2.16 42.91 15.12
N ALA A 569 1.59 43.93 15.77
CA ALA A 569 0.56 44.87 15.31
C ALA A 569 -0.80 44.28 14.86
N GLU A 570 -1.90 44.92 15.31
CA GLU A 570 -3.25 44.62 14.87
C GLU A 570 -3.34 44.62 13.33
N PRO A 571 -4.06 43.66 12.70
CA PRO A 571 -4.23 43.63 11.26
C PRO A 571 -4.84 44.94 10.78
N SER A 572 -4.15 45.64 9.88
CA SER A 572 -4.64 46.89 9.32
C SER A 572 -5.93 46.64 8.52
N ASN A 573 -7.01 47.31 8.95
CA ASN A 573 -8.36 47.28 8.40
C ASN A 573 -8.41 47.17 6.86
N GLY A 574 -8.88 46.04 6.31
CA GLY A 574 -9.14 45.98 4.85
C GLY A 574 -9.53 44.64 4.22
N LEU A 575 -9.32 43.48 4.86
CA LEU A 575 -9.64 42.17 4.24
C LEU A 575 -10.95 41.57 4.81
N ASN A 576 -11.98 41.52 3.96
CA ASN A 576 -13.35 41.10 4.26
C ASN A 576 -13.52 39.57 4.35
N TYR A 577 -12.95 38.89 5.36
CA TYR A 577 -13.29 37.49 5.67
C TYR A 577 -13.77 37.35 7.13
N PRO A 578 -14.86 36.63 7.42
CA PRO A 578 -15.26 36.28 8.78
C PRO A 578 -14.28 35.22 9.32
N SER A 579 -13.20 35.67 9.92
CA SER A 579 -12.10 34.82 10.42
C SER A 579 -11.97 34.94 11.93
N TYR A 580 -11.86 33.80 12.60
CA TYR A 580 -11.54 33.72 14.02
C TYR A 580 -10.01 33.74 14.14
N PHE A 581 -9.47 34.64 14.98
CA PHE A 581 -8.03 34.74 15.22
C PHE A 581 -7.71 34.77 16.71
N ILE A 582 -6.51 34.31 17.05
CA ILE A 582 -5.93 34.48 18.38
C ILE A 582 -5.02 35.70 18.27
N ASP A 583 -5.33 36.75 19.04
CA ASP A 583 -4.50 37.95 19.09
C ASP A 583 -3.18 37.60 19.81
N ALA A 584 -2.05 38.06 19.28
CA ALA A 584 -0.73 37.78 19.85
C ALA A 584 -0.56 38.28 21.30
N SER A 585 -1.46 39.15 21.76
CA SER A 585 -1.53 39.64 23.14
C SER A 585 -2.50 38.88 24.06
N THR A 586 -3.25 37.89 23.54
CA THR A 586 -4.28 37.17 24.31
C THR A 586 -3.75 35.89 24.97
N ASN A 587 -3.64 35.93 26.29
CA ASN A 587 -3.12 34.85 27.14
C ASN A 587 -4.24 34.06 27.87
N ASP A 588 -5.51 34.37 27.55
CA ASP A 588 -6.70 33.78 28.15
C ASP A 588 -7.67 33.35 27.04
N LEU A 589 -8.15 32.11 27.11
CA LEU A 589 -9.17 31.56 26.20
C LEU A 589 -10.48 32.37 26.24
N SER A 590 -10.77 33.06 27.35
CA SER A 590 -11.92 33.98 27.49
C SER A 590 -11.78 35.24 26.61
N GLN A 591 -10.57 35.52 26.14
CA GLN A 591 -10.23 36.69 25.31
C GLN A 591 -10.05 36.36 23.82
N PHE A 592 -10.53 35.20 23.35
CA PHE A 592 -10.73 34.96 21.92
C PHE A 592 -11.51 36.15 21.33
N ARG A 593 -10.84 37.02 20.58
CA ARG A 593 -11.50 38.19 19.98
C ARG A 593 -12.19 37.76 18.71
N TYR A 594 -13.50 37.98 18.67
CA TYR A 594 -14.35 37.76 17.52
C TYR A 594 -14.21 38.98 16.60
N GLY A 595 -13.36 38.87 15.59
CA GLY A 595 -13.32 39.85 14.50
C GLY A 595 -14.44 39.55 13.52
N TYR A 596 -15.63 40.12 13.72
CA TYR A 596 -16.66 40.17 12.67
C TYR A 596 -16.72 41.56 12.06
N ASN A 597 -17.09 41.59 10.78
CA ASN A 597 -17.04 42.77 9.92
C ASN A 597 -17.87 43.95 10.45
N PHE A 598 -17.42 45.18 10.20
CA PHE A 598 -18.04 46.43 10.65
C PHE A 598 -19.52 46.53 10.24
N GLY A 599 -20.44 46.45 11.22
CA GLY A 599 -21.86 46.73 11.01
C GLY A 599 -22.84 46.15 12.05
N THR A 600 -22.45 45.11 12.78
CA THR A 600 -23.25 44.50 13.86
C THR A 600 -22.41 44.35 15.12
N ALA A 601 -23.03 44.51 16.29
CA ALA A 601 -22.37 44.43 17.59
C ALA A 601 -21.52 43.15 17.70
N VAL A 602 -20.33 43.29 18.28
CA VAL A 602 -19.43 42.17 18.61
C VAL A 602 -20.25 41.09 19.34
N GLU A 603 -20.41 39.91 18.73
CA GLU A 603 -20.96 38.77 19.48
C GLU A 603 -19.96 38.45 20.59
N GLN A 604 -20.38 38.67 21.83
CA GLN A 604 -19.63 38.26 23.01
C GLN A 604 -19.46 36.73 22.96
N PRO A 605 -18.26 36.18 23.22
CA PRO A 605 -18.08 34.74 23.39
C PRO A 605 -19.13 34.20 24.37
N VAL A 606 -19.85 33.14 23.98
CA VAL A 606 -20.90 32.52 24.81
C VAL A 606 -20.34 31.80 26.05
N TYR A 607 -19.02 31.85 26.28
CA TYR A 607 -18.35 31.23 27.43
C TYR A 607 -17.38 32.21 28.12
N THR A 608 -17.87 32.93 29.13
CA THR A 608 -17.10 33.90 29.95
C THR A 608 -16.63 33.34 31.31
N ASN A 609 -16.83 32.06 31.60
CA ASN A 609 -16.49 31.48 32.90
C ASN A 609 -15.08 30.84 32.93
N ILE A 610 -14.03 31.67 32.86
CA ILE A 610 -12.68 31.27 33.29
C ILE A 610 -12.25 32.23 34.42
N PRO A 611 -11.80 31.74 35.60
CA PRO A 611 -11.53 32.60 36.75
C PRO A 611 -10.39 33.59 36.48
N SER A 612 -10.66 34.87 36.67
CA SER A 612 -9.80 36.03 36.34
C SER A 612 -8.58 36.23 37.26
N SER A 613 -8.07 35.19 37.95
CA SER A 613 -7.11 35.37 39.05
C SER A 613 -5.88 34.45 39.01
N GLY A 614 -5.28 34.23 37.83
CA GLY A 614 -4.03 33.48 37.72
C GLY A 614 -3.27 33.73 36.42
N LEU A 615 -2.60 34.88 36.31
CA LEU A 615 -1.69 35.18 35.19
C LEU A 615 -0.24 35.07 35.68
N ILE A 616 0.53 34.14 35.11
CA ILE A 616 1.96 33.94 35.40
C ILE A 616 2.80 33.93 34.11
N ASN A 617 3.98 34.54 34.28
CA ASN A 617 5.18 34.64 33.45
C ASN A 617 5.41 33.54 32.38
N MET A 618 5.78 33.99 31.18
CA MET A 618 6.33 33.18 30.09
C MET A 618 7.78 32.77 30.40
N ASN A 619 8.00 31.60 31.00
CA ASN A 619 9.29 30.92 30.89
C ASN A 619 9.30 30.01 29.66
N THR A 620 10.44 29.96 28.98
CA THR A 620 10.66 29.22 27.73
C THR A 620 10.43 27.71 27.89
N ASN A 621 9.59 27.15 27.01
CA ASN A 621 9.69 25.80 26.45
C ASN A 621 9.69 24.59 27.40
N THR A 622 8.51 24.13 27.83
CA THR A 622 8.33 22.69 28.04
C THR A 622 7.22 22.19 27.14
N CYS A 623 7.55 21.89 25.88
CA CYS A 623 6.68 21.06 25.05
C CYS A 623 6.43 19.76 25.83
N PRO A 624 5.17 19.37 26.12
CA PRO A 624 4.91 18.13 26.85
C PRO A 624 5.61 16.95 26.16
N VAL A 625 6.14 16.04 26.98
CA VAL A 625 6.78 14.82 26.48
C VAL A 625 5.74 14.07 25.66
N HIS A 626 6.03 13.92 24.38
CA HIS A 626 5.13 13.31 23.40
C HIS A 626 4.74 11.91 23.89
N ASN A 627 3.45 11.56 23.77
CA ASN A 627 3.01 10.18 24.00
C ASN A 627 3.55 9.35 22.82
N THR A 628 4.69 8.69 22.97
CA THR A 628 5.43 8.03 21.86
C THR A 628 4.69 6.83 21.27
N GLY A 629 3.62 6.36 21.90
CA GLY A 629 2.76 5.35 21.30
C GLY A 629 1.94 5.97 20.16
N ALA A 630 1.85 5.26 19.03
CA ALA A 630 0.72 5.48 18.13
C ALA A 630 -0.57 5.51 18.99
N PRO A 631 -1.47 6.49 18.81
CA PRO A 631 -2.75 6.45 19.51
C PRO A 631 -3.35 5.06 19.27
N PRO A 632 -3.86 4.35 20.30
CA PRO A 632 -4.58 3.11 20.07
C PRO A 632 -5.61 3.40 18.99
N THR A 633 -5.51 2.70 17.86
CA THR A 633 -6.34 2.95 16.68
C THR A 633 -7.79 3.01 17.17
N PRO A 634 -8.50 4.14 17.10
CA PRO A 634 -9.92 4.09 17.36
C PRO A 634 -10.48 3.29 16.19
N PHE A 635 -10.80 2.02 16.40
CA PHE A 635 -11.60 1.30 15.41
C PHE A 635 -12.87 2.13 15.27
N PRO A 636 -13.17 2.70 14.09
CA PRO A 636 -14.34 3.54 13.97
C PRO A 636 -15.54 2.63 14.21
N PHE A 637 -16.21 2.77 15.35
CA PHE A 637 -17.33 1.93 15.76
C PHE A 637 -18.42 1.85 14.68
N ALA A 638 -18.60 2.93 13.90
CA ALA A 638 -19.46 2.94 12.71
C ALA A 638 -19.02 1.93 11.61
N LEU A 639 -17.72 1.76 11.37
CA LEU A 639 -17.21 0.75 10.44
C LEU A 639 -17.44 -0.67 10.98
N PHE A 640 -17.37 -0.84 12.31
CA PHE A 640 -17.69 -2.11 12.95
C PHE A 640 -19.15 -2.45 12.73
N ILE A 641 -20.06 -1.52 13.05
CA ILE A 641 -21.50 -1.68 12.82
C ILE A 641 -21.78 -2.02 11.35
N ASN A 642 -21.20 -1.30 10.40
CA ASN A 642 -21.44 -1.57 8.98
C ASN A 642 -20.96 -2.96 8.55
N LYS A 643 -19.78 -3.39 9.02
CA LYS A 643 -19.25 -4.72 8.71
C LYS A 643 -20.06 -5.83 9.38
N LEU A 644 -20.42 -5.62 10.64
CA LEU A 644 -21.23 -6.55 11.43
C LEU A 644 -22.60 -6.73 10.77
N SER A 645 -23.29 -5.62 10.47
CA SER A 645 -24.59 -5.63 9.80
C SER A 645 -24.54 -6.37 8.46
N ALA A 646 -23.50 -6.17 7.65
CA ALA A 646 -23.35 -6.88 6.38
C ALA A 646 -23.09 -8.39 6.55
N ILE A 647 -22.42 -8.81 7.64
CA ILE A 647 -22.25 -10.23 7.96
C ILE A 647 -23.57 -10.81 8.46
N GLU A 648 -24.26 -10.12 9.36
CA GLU A 648 -25.51 -10.56 9.98
C GLU A 648 -26.67 -10.62 8.97
N GLU A 649 -26.74 -9.71 8.00
CA GLU A 649 -27.71 -9.76 6.90
C GLU A 649 -27.54 -11.04 6.07
N LYS A 650 -26.28 -11.46 5.84
CA LYS A 650 -26.00 -12.71 5.12
C LYS A 650 -26.36 -13.95 5.94
N ILE A 651 -26.04 -13.95 7.24
CA ILE A 651 -26.45 -15.03 8.16
C ILE A 651 -27.98 -15.18 8.11
N ALA A 652 -28.71 -14.09 8.34
CA ALA A 652 -30.17 -14.08 8.32
C ALA A 652 -30.74 -14.55 6.97
N THR A 653 -30.12 -14.16 5.85
CA THR A 653 -30.53 -14.59 4.50
C THR A 653 -30.38 -16.10 4.31
N ILE A 654 -29.32 -16.72 4.86
CA ILE A 654 -29.10 -18.16 4.73
C ILE A 654 -30.03 -18.92 5.69
N GLU A 655 -30.16 -18.48 6.94
CA GLU A 655 -31.05 -19.10 7.92
C GLU A 655 -32.52 -19.10 7.49
N ALA A 656 -32.95 -18.06 6.76
CA ALA A 656 -34.30 -17.97 6.20
C ALA A 656 -34.62 -19.06 5.14
N LYS A 657 -33.63 -19.81 4.62
CA LYS A 657 -33.84 -20.84 3.59
C LYS A 657 -34.53 -22.11 4.12
N GLY A 658 -34.65 -22.30 5.43
CA GLY A 658 -35.35 -23.41 6.09
C GLY A 658 -34.65 -24.78 6.00
N LYS A 659 -34.11 -25.17 4.83
CA LYS A 659 -33.22 -26.34 4.67
C LYS A 659 -31.87 -25.89 4.12
N HIS A 660 -30.82 -26.06 4.91
CA HIS A 660 -29.45 -25.73 4.52
C HIS A 660 -28.80 -26.93 3.81
N ASN A 661 -28.26 -26.69 2.61
CA ASN A 661 -27.37 -27.66 1.94
C ASN A 661 -25.94 -27.55 2.52
N ASP A 662 -25.01 -28.39 2.07
CA ASP A 662 -23.64 -28.39 2.59
C ASP A 662 -22.88 -27.09 2.28
N ALA A 663 -23.21 -26.41 1.19
CA ALA A 663 -22.62 -25.11 0.86
C ALA A 663 -23.15 -24.00 1.78
N ASP A 664 -24.46 -23.98 2.07
CA ASP A 664 -25.08 -23.05 3.03
C ASP A 664 -24.47 -23.22 4.42
N ARG A 665 -24.23 -24.47 4.86
CA ARG A 665 -23.58 -24.78 6.14
C ARG A 665 -22.13 -24.29 6.17
N ALA A 666 -21.35 -24.56 5.12
CA ALA A 666 -19.97 -24.10 5.03
C ALA A 666 -19.87 -22.56 4.99
N GLU A 667 -20.83 -21.89 4.33
CA GLU A 667 -20.92 -20.43 4.30
C GLU A 667 -21.31 -19.87 5.67
N LEU A 668 -22.31 -20.44 6.35
CA LEU A 668 -22.69 -20.08 7.71
C LEU A 668 -21.50 -20.20 8.68
N ASP A 669 -20.77 -21.32 8.65
CA ASP A 669 -19.58 -21.52 9.48
C ASP A 669 -18.52 -20.43 9.23
N GLY A 670 -18.29 -20.08 7.95
CA GLY A 670 -17.38 -19.00 7.57
C GLY A 670 -17.86 -17.62 8.05
N LEU A 671 -19.16 -17.34 7.97
CA LEU A 671 -19.77 -16.09 8.43
C LEU A 671 -19.75 -15.97 9.94
N PHE A 672 -20.11 -17.03 10.69
CA PHE A 672 -20.01 -17.04 12.16
C PHE A 672 -18.56 -16.88 12.63
N THR A 673 -17.60 -17.49 11.94
CA THR A 673 -16.17 -17.28 12.23
C THR A 673 -15.76 -15.82 11.99
N ALA A 674 -16.20 -15.23 10.87
CA ALA A 674 -15.92 -13.83 10.56
C ALA A 674 -16.60 -12.86 11.54
N GLN A 675 -17.83 -13.15 11.96
CA GLN A 675 -18.58 -12.41 12.97
C GLN A 675 -17.84 -12.44 14.32
N ALA A 676 -17.47 -13.64 14.78
CA ALA A 676 -16.73 -13.82 16.03
C ALA A 676 -15.38 -13.10 16.01
N GLN A 677 -14.60 -13.24 14.95
CA GLN A 677 -13.33 -12.51 14.80
C GLN A 677 -13.53 -11.00 14.79
N LEU A 678 -14.58 -10.49 14.15
CA LEU A 678 -14.87 -9.05 14.13
C LEU A 678 -15.22 -8.53 15.53
N ILE A 679 -16.03 -9.27 16.28
CA ILE A 679 -16.43 -8.94 17.66
C ILE A 679 -15.22 -9.04 18.60
N ASP A 680 -14.46 -10.14 18.56
CA ASP A 680 -13.29 -10.36 19.41
C ASP A 680 -12.23 -9.27 19.18
N ASN A 681 -11.94 -8.94 17.92
CA ASN A 681 -11.01 -7.87 17.59
C ASN A 681 -11.45 -6.52 18.15
N MET A 682 -12.75 -6.27 18.26
CA MET A 682 -13.29 -5.05 18.84
C MET A 682 -13.23 -5.09 20.37
N VAL A 683 -13.69 -6.18 20.99
CA VAL A 683 -13.70 -6.37 22.45
C VAL A 683 -12.28 -6.34 23.02
N LEU A 684 -11.30 -6.93 22.32
CA LEU A 684 -9.89 -6.94 22.72
C LEU A 684 -9.30 -5.53 22.86
N GLN A 685 -9.80 -4.54 22.12
CA GLN A 685 -9.36 -3.14 22.25
C GLN A 685 -9.72 -2.55 23.62
N TYR A 686 -10.76 -3.07 24.26
CA TYR A 686 -11.27 -2.59 25.54
C TYR A 686 -10.90 -3.51 26.71
N GLN A 687 -10.61 -4.80 26.45
CA GLN A 687 -10.20 -5.76 27.48
C GLN A 687 -8.78 -5.53 28.02
N PHE A 688 -7.87 -5.04 27.18
CA PHE A 688 -6.46 -4.82 27.56
C PHE A 688 -6.10 -3.33 27.47
N PRO A 689 -6.54 -2.50 28.44
CA PRO A 689 -6.10 -1.10 28.49
C PRO A 689 -4.58 -1.07 28.49
N SER A 690 -4.00 -0.34 27.53
CA SER A 690 -2.55 -0.24 27.36
C SER A 690 -1.88 0.04 28.70
N ALA A 691 -0.78 -0.65 28.99
CA ALA A 691 -0.16 -0.86 30.32
C ALA A 691 0.34 0.40 31.08
N LYS A 692 -0.18 1.60 30.81
CA LYS A 692 0.13 2.84 31.53
C LYS A 692 -1.13 3.49 32.11
N GLY A 693 -1.56 2.98 33.25
CA GLY A 693 -2.18 3.79 34.31
C GLY A 693 -3.61 4.31 34.11
N GLN A 694 -4.40 3.82 33.15
CA GLN A 694 -5.83 4.13 33.13
C GLN A 694 -6.61 3.22 34.07
N THR A 695 -7.17 3.83 35.12
CA THR A 695 -7.92 3.20 36.21
C THR A 695 -9.41 3.04 35.94
N ASP A 696 -9.91 3.28 34.72
CA ASP A 696 -11.35 3.30 34.44
C ASP A 696 -11.84 1.96 33.85
N GLN A 697 -11.86 0.92 34.69
CA GLN A 697 -12.45 -0.38 34.33
C GLN A 697 -13.93 -0.24 33.93
N GLN A 698 -14.64 0.74 34.48
CA GLN A 698 -16.06 0.97 34.22
C GLN A 698 -16.27 1.45 32.78
N SER A 699 -15.49 2.45 32.31
CA SER A 699 -15.58 2.91 30.92
C SER A 699 -15.25 1.80 29.90
N ASN A 700 -14.30 0.91 30.22
CA ASN A 700 -13.99 -0.22 29.33
C ASN A 700 -15.16 -1.22 29.23
N LEU A 701 -15.82 -1.52 30.36
CA LEU A 701 -17.01 -2.38 30.37
C LEU A 701 -18.19 -1.73 29.65
N GLU A 702 -18.36 -0.40 29.72
CA GLU A 702 -19.38 0.33 28.94
C GLU A 702 -19.16 0.16 27.43
N HIS A 703 -17.91 0.28 26.96
CA HIS A 703 -17.61 0.08 25.55
C HIS A 703 -17.82 -1.39 25.12
N ILE A 704 -17.45 -2.36 25.95
CA ILE A 704 -17.72 -3.78 25.67
C ILE A 704 -19.23 -4.04 25.58
N ALA A 705 -20.02 -3.47 26.49
CA ALA A 705 -21.49 -3.57 26.43
C ALA A 705 -22.03 -2.96 25.13
N LEU A 706 -21.57 -1.77 24.74
CA LEU A 706 -21.96 -1.13 23.47
C LEU A 706 -21.65 -2.03 22.26
N VAL A 707 -20.51 -2.72 22.25
CA VAL A 707 -20.15 -3.67 21.18
C VAL A 707 -21.17 -4.80 21.10
N TYR A 708 -21.49 -5.44 22.22
CA TYR A 708 -22.45 -6.55 22.24
C TYR A 708 -23.89 -6.10 21.96
N GLU A 709 -24.27 -4.86 22.31
CA GLU A 709 -25.58 -4.29 21.93
C GLU A 709 -25.79 -4.23 20.41
N GLN A 710 -24.72 -4.11 19.63
CA GLN A 710 -24.82 -4.08 18.16
C GLN A 710 -24.96 -5.48 17.53
N VAL A 711 -24.70 -6.55 18.28
CA VAL A 711 -24.72 -7.92 17.76
C VAL A 711 -26.16 -8.45 17.80
N THR A 712 -26.74 -8.66 16.62
CA THR A 712 -28.11 -9.13 16.50
C THR A 712 -28.23 -10.63 16.33
N GLN A 713 -27.18 -11.32 15.85
CA GLN A 713 -27.17 -12.77 15.61
C GLN A 713 -26.31 -13.52 16.64
N GLY A 714 -26.87 -14.61 17.19
CA GLY A 714 -26.22 -15.46 18.20
C GLY A 714 -26.57 -15.09 19.65
N TYR A 715 -27.27 -15.98 20.36
CA TYR A 715 -27.74 -15.72 21.73
C TYR A 715 -26.60 -15.61 22.76
N GLN A 716 -25.46 -16.26 22.50
CA GLN A 716 -24.28 -16.20 23.36
C GLN A 716 -23.75 -14.77 23.55
N TYR A 717 -23.89 -13.90 22.55
CA TYR A 717 -23.49 -12.49 22.68
C TYR A 717 -24.44 -11.70 23.59
N GLN A 718 -25.70 -12.12 23.71
CA GLN A 718 -26.64 -11.56 24.69
C GLN A 718 -26.30 -12.01 26.12
N LEU A 719 -25.79 -13.23 26.30
CA LEU A 719 -25.22 -13.66 27.59
C LEU A 719 -24.01 -12.80 27.97
N TYR A 720 -23.13 -12.48 27.01
CA TYR A 720 -21.99 -11.59 27.25
C TYR A 720 -22.42 -10.15 27.52
N LEU A 721 -23.46 -9.64 26.84
CA LEU A 721 -24.05 -8.34 27.13
C LEU A 721 -24.61 -8.27 28.55
N ALA A 722 -25.39 -9.27 28.96
CA ALA A 722 -25.92 -9.35 30.32
C ALA A 722 -24.80 -9.38 31.37
N SER A 723 -23.73 -10.14 31.12
CA SER A 723 -22.54 -10.17 31.97
C SER A 723 -21.84 -8.81 32.06
N ALA A 724 -21.71 -8.09 30.94
CA ALA A 724 -21.13 -6.75 30.91
C ALA A 724 -21.99 -5.74 31.71
N TYR A 725 -23.32 -5.77 31.55
CA TYR A 725 -24.23 -4.95 32.36
C TYR A 725 -24.16 -5.29 33.85
N MET A 726 -24.08 -6.56 34.21
CA MET A 726 -23.89 -6.97 35.60
C MET A 726 -22.58 -6.41 36.18
N GLY A 727 -21.47 -6.48 35.43
CA GLY A 727 -20.19 -5.90 35.83
C GLY A 727 -20.22 -4.37 35.99
N LEU A 728 -21.13 -3.68 35.31
CA LEU A 728 -21.39 -2.25 35.45
C LEU A 728 -22.35 -1.91 36.60
N GLY A 729 -22.86 -2.91 37.34
CA GLY A 729 -23.90 -2.72 38.35
C GLY A 729 -25.30 -2.42 37.76
N ARG A 730 -25.48 -2.59 36.45
CA ARG A 730 -26.74 -2.38 35.70
C ARG A 730 -27.59 -3.64 35.70
N TYR A 731 -27.97 -4.09 36.89
CA TYR A 731 -28.62 -5.40 37.08
C TYR A 731 -29.97 -5.52 36.36
N ASP A 732 -30.77 -4.46 36.35
CA ASP A 732 -32.10 -4.48 35.73
C ASP A 732 -31.99 -4.68 34.21
N GLU A 733 -31.02 -4.04 33.55
CA GLU A 733 -30.75 -4.27 32.14
C GLU A 733 -30.18 -5.66 31.87
N ALA A 734 -29.28 -6.16 32.72
CA ALA A 734 -28.74 -7.51 32.60
C ALA A 734 -29.85 -8.59 32.66
N ILE A 735 -30.77 -8.46 33.62
CA ILE A 735 -31.92 -9.37 33.78
C ILE A 735 -32.88 -9.24 32.59
N SER A 736 -33.13 -8.02 32.12
CA SER A 736 -33.97 -7.77 30.94
C SER A 736 -33.41 -8.46 29.69
N VAL A 737 -32.09 -8.36 29.46
CA VAL A 737 -31.43 -9.04 28.33
C VAL A 737 -31.62 -10.55 28.43
N LEU A 738 -31.39 -11.16 29.59
CA LEU A 738 -31.54 -12.61 29.79
C LEU A 738 -32.97 -13.10 29.53
N ASN A 739 -33.97 -12.39 30.06
CA ASN A 739 -35.37 -12.76 29.89
C ASN A 739 -35.84 -12.69 28.42
N ASN A 740 -35.25 -11.80 27.61
CA ASN A 740 -35.61 -11.62 26.21
C ASN A 740 -34.92 -12.62 25.26
N ILE A 741 -33.95 -13.43 25.74
CA ILE A 741 -33.21 -14.37 24.87
C ILE A 741 -34.16 -15.41 24.27
N ALA A 742 -35.02 -16.03 25.10
CA ALA A 742 -35.91 -17.10 24.66
C ALA A 742 -36.99 -16.61 23.66
N ASP A 743 -37.36 -15.34 23.73
CA ASP A 743 -38.34 -14.73 22.82
C ASP A 743 -37.73 -14.40 21.45
N LYS A 744 -36.43 -14.14 21.40
CA LYS A 744 -35.73 -13.67 20.20
C LYS A 744 -34.94 -14.76 19.47
N TYR A 745 -34.47 -15.78 20.19
CA TYR A 745 -33.59 -16.82 19.64
C TYR A 745 -34.15 -18.22 19.84
N PRO A 746 -33.96 -19.14 18.88
CA PRO A 746 -34.33 -20.54 19.05
C PRO A 746 -33.34 -21.23 20.00
N VAL A 747 -33.68 -21.28 21.29
CA VAL A 747 -32.90 -21.96 22.34
C VAL A 747 -33.61 -23.22 22.81
N GLY A 748 -32.85 -24.28 23.08
CA GLY A 748 -33.36 -25.55 23.60
C GLY A 748 -33.91 -25.42 25.02
N ALA A 749 -34.73 -26.38 25.46
CA ALA A 749 -35.34 -26.34 26.80
C ALA A 749 -34.31 -26.35 27.94
N GLU A 750 -33.18 -27.04 27.74
CA GLU A 750 -32.05 -27.06 28.68
C GLU A 750 -31.37 -25.68 28.75
N GLU A 751 -31.03 -25.10 27.59
CA GLU A 751 -30.43 -23.76 27.52
C GLU A 751 -31.35 -22.67 28.10
N GLN A 752 -32.66 -22.75 27.87
CA GLN A 752 -33.65 -21.85 28.47
C GLN A 752 -33.65 -21.93 29.99
N MET A 753 -33.51 -23.15 30.54
CA MET A 753 -33.43 -23.37 31.98
C MET A 753 -32.15 -22.75 32.55
N GLU A 754 -31.01 -22.95 31.90
CA GLU A 754 -29.73 -22.35 32.30
C GLU A 754 -29.77 -20.82 32.26
N ILE A 755 -30.32 -20.22 31.20
CA ILE A 755 -30.49 -18.76 31.08
C ILE A 755 -31.33 -18.23 32.24
N LYS A 756 -32.42 -18.92 32.59
CA LYS A 756 -33.28 -18.56 33.71
C LYS A 756 -32.53 -18.62 35.04
N HIS A 757 -31.71 -19.66 35.27
CA HIS A 757 -30.90 -19.77 36.47
C HIS A 757 -29.93 -18.58 36.63
N ILE A 758 -29.32 -18.13 35.54
CA ILE A 758 -28.44 -16.94 35.55
C ILE A 758 -29.24 -15.69 35.94
N ALA A 759 -30.44 -15.50 35.38
CA ALA A 759 -31.29 -14.34 35.67
C ALA A 759 -31.71 -14.27 37.15
N ASP A 760 -32.06 -15.42 37.74
CA ASP A 760 -32.40 -15.54 39.16
C ASP A 760 -31.20 -15.15 40.06
N LEU A 761 -29.98 -15.58 39.72
CA LEU A 761 -28.78 -15.19 40.48
C LEU A 761 -28.43 -13.72 40.32
N TYR A 762 -28.71 -13.11 39.16
CA TYR A 762 -28.55 -11.67 38.98
C TYR A 762 -29.53 -10.86 39.82
N GLN A 763 -30.75 -11.37 40.08
CA GLN A 763 -31.67 -10.78 41.06
C GLN A 763 -31.08 -10.82 42.48
N THR A 764 -30.43 -11.92 42.85
CA THR A 764 -29.74 -12.05 44.13
C THR A 764 -28.58 -11.07 44.27
N MET A 765 -27.76 -10.92 43.23
CA MET A 765 -26.64 -9.96 43.23
C MET A 765 -27.14 -8.50 43.29
N ARG A 766 -28.23 -8.18 42.58
CA ARG A 766 -28.89 -6.87 42.65
C ARG A 766 -29.33 -6.54 44.07
N TRP A 767 -29.99 -7.48 44.75
CA TRP A 767 -30.45 -7.29 46.12
C TRP A 767 -29.26 -7.05 47.06
N LEU A 768 -28.18 -7.82 46.92
CA LEU A 768 -26.96 -7.64 47.71
C LEU A 768 -26.33 -6.26 47.49
N ALA A 769 -26.22 -5.81 46.25
CA ALA A 769 -25.67 -4.49 45.94
C ALA A 769 -26.49 -3.36 46.57
N LEU A 770 -27.82 -3.48 46.59
CA LEU A 770 -28.72 -2.48 47.20
C LEU A 770 -28.75 -2.52 48.73
N ASN A 771 -28.31 -3.62 49.35
CA ASN A 771 -28.32 -3.82 50.80
C ASN A 771 -26.91 -3.98 51.37
N GLU A 772 -25.91 -3.35 50.75
CA GLU A 772 -24.51 -3.30 51.22
C GLU A 772 -23.91 -4.70 51.49
N GLY A 773 -24.37 -5.72 50.77
CA GLY A 773 -23.93 -7.11 50.95
C GLY A 773 -24.45 -7.80 52.21
N ASP A 774 -25.54 -7.34 52.82
CA ASP A 774 -26.11 -7.93 54.05
C ASP A 774 -26.81 -9.28 53.77
N TRP A 775 -26.02 -10.33 53.57
CA TRP A 775 -26.48 -11.71 53.33
C TRP A 775 -27.42 -12.24 54.41
N SER A 776 -27.31 -11.73 55.64
CA SER A 776 -28.13 -12.19 56.78
C SER A 776 -29.59 -11.78 56.66
N LYS A 777 -29.88 -10.67 55.97
CA LYS A 777 -31.23 -10.13 55.76
C LYS A 777 -31.84 -10.51 54.40
N MET A 778 -31.14 -11.30 53.60
CA MET A 778 -31.62 -11.69 52.27
C MET A 778 -32.92 -12.49 52.35
N PRO A 779 -33.97 -12.11 51.59
CA PRO A 779 -35.20 -12.89 51.51
C PRO A 779 -34.95 -14.33 51.04
N ASP A 780 -35.64 -15.29 51.66
CA ASP A 780 -35.51 -16.72 51.33
C ASP A 780 -35.76 -17.02 49.84
N ILE A 781 -36.63 -16.25 49.18
CA ILE A 781 -36.92 -16.40 47.75
C ILE A 781 -35.70 -16.14 46.85
N LEU A 782 -34.78 -15.27 47.27
CA LEU A 782 -33.53 -14.99 46.54
C LEU A 782 -32.37 -15.88 47.01
N LYS A 783 -32.43 -16.33 48.26
CA LYS A 783 -31.41 -17.18 48.86
C LYS A 783 -31.53 -18.64 48.38
N LYS A 784 -32.76 -19.13 48.22
CA LYS A 784 -33.06 -20.51 47.80
C LYS A 784 -32.43 -20.88 46.44
N PRO A 785 -32.55 -20.07 45.37
CA PRO A 785 -31.89 -20.36 44.08
C PRO A 785 -30.37 -20.54 44.19
N VAL A 786 -29.70 -19.81 45.09
CA VAL A 786 -28.24 -19.94 45.29
C VAL A 786 -27.88 -21.36 45.74
N TYR A 787 -28.63 -21.93 46.69
CA TYR A 787 -28.36 -23.29 47.15
C TYR A 787 -28.79 -24.36 46.14
N GLU A 788 -29.87 -24.13 45.39
CA GLU A 788 -30.35 -25.08 44.39
C GLU A 788 -29.39 -25.16 43.20
N TYR A 789 -28.93 -24.02 42.68
CA TYR A 789 -28.10 -23.96 41.48
C TYR A 789 -26.64 -24.32 41.73
N GLU A 790 -26.13 -24.13 42.95
CA GLU A 790 -24.81 -24.63 43.36
C GLU A 790 -24.60 -26.12 42.99
N GLN A 791 -25.65 -26.93 43.14
CA GLN A 791 -25.61 -28.39 42.94
C GLN A 791 -26.17 -28.83 41.59
N SER A 792 -27.21 -28.16 41.11
CA SER A 792 -27.95 -28.58 39.91
C SER A 792 -27.40 -28.01 38.61
N ASP A 793 -26.67 -26.90 38.66
CA ASP A 793 -26.16 -26.21 37.46
C ASP A 793 -24.64 -26.37 37.34
N ALA A 794 -24.21 -27.05 36.28
CA ALA A 794 -22.80 -27.32 36.03
C ALA A 794 -22.06 -26.13 35.37
N MET A 795 -22.79 -25.12 34.92
CA MET A 795 -22.26 -24.03 34.08
C MET A 795 -22.15 -22.72 34.90
N GLN A 796 -22.53 -21.61 34.28
CA GLN A 796 -22.23 -20.27 34.79
C GLN A 796 -23.06 -19.93 36.03
N ALA A 797 -24.32 -20.35 36.10
CA ALA A 797 -25.16 -20.09 37.27
C ALA A 797 -24.62 -20.83 38.50
N GLY A 798 -24.26 -22.11 38.36
CA GLY A 798 -23.62 -22.85 39.46
C GLY A 798 -22.33 -22.19 39.95
N ALA A 799 -21.51 -21.66 39.03
CA ALA A 799 -20.28 -20.94 39.39
C ALA A 799 -20.57 -19.65 40.19
N ILE A 800 -21.56 -18.86 39.78
CA ILE A 800 -21.98 -17.64 40.50
C ILE A 800 -22.52 -18.01 41.89
N ALA A 801 -23.37 -19.04 41.97
CA ALA A 801 -23.94 -19.50 43.22
C ALA A 801 -22.85 -19.93 44.23
N ARG A 802 -21.89 -20.74 43.77
CA ARG A 802 -20.72 -21.14 44.57
C ARG A 802 -19.91 -19.92 45.02
N ALA A 803 -19.65 -18.96 44.14
CA ALA A 803 -18.90 -17.74 44.50
C ALA A 803 -19.58 -16.94 45.62
N LEU A 804 -20.90 -16.78 45.56
CA LEU A 804 -21.68 -16.11 46.62
C LEU A 804 -21.56 -16.86 47.96
N LEU A 805 -21.66 -18.18 47.95
CA LEU A 805 -21.55 -19.00 49.18
C LEU A 805 -20.14 -19.01 49.76
N VAL A 806 -19.09 -18.98 48.92
CA VAL A 806 -17.71 -18.76 49.40
C VAL A 806 -17.61 -17.39 50.08
N GLN A 807 -18.08 -16.34 49.41
CA GLN A 807 -17.92 -14.97 49.88
C GLN A 807 -18.65 -14.69 51.19
N TYR A 808 -19.90 -15.15 51.33
CA TYR A 808 -20.77 -14.77 52.44
C TYR A 808 -20.94 -15.84 53.53
N GLU A 809 -20.67 -17.12 53.23
CA GLU A 809 -20.78 -18.21 54.21
C GLU A 809 -19.45 -18.92 54.47
N GLY A 810 -18.37 -18.53 53.79
CA GLY A 810 -17.06 -19.17 53.93
C GLY A 810 -17.05 -20.62 53.48
N ARG A 811 -18.00 -21.04 52.62
CA ARG A 811 -17.99 -22.38 52.04
C ARG A 811 -16.69 -22.62 51.29
N ARG A 812 -16.24 -23.86 51.27
CA ARG A 812 -15.06 -24.29 50.52
C ARG A 812 -15.50 -25.31 49.49
N TYR A 813 -15.09 -25.07 48.25
CA TYR A 813 -15.26 -26.01 47.16
C TYR A 813 -13.89 -26.55 46.82
N GLU A 814 -13.80 -27.86 46.67
CA GLU A 814 -12.64 -28.45 46.02
C GLU A 814 -12.63 -27.98 44.56
N PRO A 815 -11.47 -27.62 43.99
CA PRO A 815 -11.39 -27.21 42.60
C PRO A 815 -11.91 -28.35 41.72
N GLU A 816 -13.03 -28.10 41.04
CA GLU A 816 -13.61 -29.05 40.12
C GLU A 816 -12.71 -29.07 38.88
N TYR A 817 -11.84 -30.08 38.80
CA TYR A 817 -11.07 -30.35 37.59
C TYR A 817 -12.04 -30.89 36.55
N LEU A 818 -12.63 -29.97 35.77
CA LEU A 818 -13.27 -30.34 34.53
C LEU A 818 -12.16 -30.86 33.61
N ILE A 819 -11.94 -32.17 33.61
CA ILE A 819 -11.22 -32.83 32.52
C ILE A 819 -11.99 -32.38 31.28
N PRO A 820 -11.37 -31.66 30.32
CA PRO A 820 -12.06 -31.19 29.15
C PRO A 820 -12.77 -32.39 28.54
N LYS A 821 -14.10 -32.43 28.63
CA LYS A 821 -14.92 -33.45 27.98
C LYS A 821 -14.51 -33.31 26.52
N SER A 822 -13.84 -34.32 25.95
CA SER A 822 -13.19 -34.18 24.66
C SER A 822 -14.22 -33.93 23.57
N THR A 823 -14.64 -32.68 23.40
CA THR A 823 -15.49 -32.20 22.32
C THR A 823 -14.70 -32.06 21.02
N TYR A 824 -13.46 -32.56 20.97
CA TYR A 824 -12.71 -32.81 19.75
C TYR A 824 -13.27 -34.01 18.96
N THR A 825 -14.51 -33.88 18.49
CA THR A 825 -15.05 -34.69 17.39
C THR A 825 -15.33 -33.80 16.16
N PHE A 826 -14.51 -32.76 15.95
CA PHE A 826 -14.59 -31.87 14.79
C PHE A 826 -13.22 -31.57 14.12
N GLN A 827 -12.25 -32.50 14.20
CA GLN A 827 -10.93 -32.34 13.57
C GLN A 827 -10.42 -33.62 12.86
N ASN A 828 -11.28 -34.55 12.44
CA ASN A 828 -10.84 -35.74 11.70
C ASN A 828 -11.10 -35.73 10.19
N ASN A 829 -11.69 -34.67 9.62
CA ASN A 829 -11.95 -34.62 8.17
C ASN A 829 -11.05 -33.64 7.38
N LYS A 830 -9.98 -33.09 7.97
CA LYS A 830 -9.06 -32.20 7.21
C LYS A 830 -7.56 -32.34 7.49
N ILE A 831 -7.14 -33.43 8.13
CA ILE A 831 -5.73 -33.88 8.19
C ILE A 831 -5.65 -35.37 7.80
N ALA A 832 -6.36 -35.75 6.73
CA ALA A 832 -6.35 -37.10 6.16
C ALA A 832 -5.83 -37.11 4.72
N LEU A 833 -5.11 -36.08 4.29
CA LEU A 833 -4.40 -36.09 3.01
C LEU A 833 -2.98 -35.52 3.19
N ASN A 834 -2.01 -36.44 3.31
CA ASN A 834 -0.54 -36.31 3.17
C ASN A 834 0.38 -36.49 4.39
N ASN A 835 -0.10 -36.90 5.57
CA ASN A 835 0.81 -37.51 6.56
C ASN A 835 0.94 -39.00 6.27
N MET A 836 1.79 -39.37 5.31
CA MET A 836 2.29 -40.75 5.25
C MET A 836 2.99 -41.04 6.59
N ASP A 837 2.58 -42.11 7.28
CA ASP A 837 3.24 -42.58 8.50
C ASP A 837 4.76 -42.58 8.31
N LYS A 838 5.48 -41.82 9.13
CA LYS A 838 6.95 -41.81 9.08
C LYS A 838 7.54 -43.07 9.71
N ILE A 839 6.78 -43.81 10.51
CA ILE A 839 7.21 -45.07 11.13
C ILE A 839 6.19 -46.18 10.81
N TYR A 840 6.60 -47.19 10.04
CA TYR A 840 5.73 -48.28 9.57
C TYR A 840 6.50 -49.61 9.46
N PRO A 841 5.85 -50.79 9.47
CA PRO A 841 4.45 -50.99 9.77
C PRO A 841 4.16 -50.73 11.25
N ASN A 842 2.91 -50.36 11.54
CA ASN A 842 2.40 -50.26 12.89
C ASN A 842 0.94 -50.74 12.88
N PRO A 843 0.59 -51.88 13.52
CA PRO A 843 1.45 -52.74 14.34
C PRO A 843 2.62 -53.39 13.60
N THR A 844 3.66 -53.80 14.34
CA THR A 844 4.85 -54.49 13.80
C THR A 844 5.13 -55.82 14.50
N THR A 845 5.80 -56.75 13.80
CA THR A 845 6.26 -58.04 14.33
C THR A 845 7.75 -58.04 14.71
N GLY A 846 8.49 -56.95 14.49
CA GLY A 846 9.91 -56.88 14.84
C GLY A 846 10.78 -55.97 13.98
N GLN A 847 10.24 -55.37 12.91
CA GLN A 847 10.98 -54.41 12.08
C GLN A 847 10.18 -53.13 11.86
N LEU A 848 10.86 -51.98 11.87
CA LEU A 848 10.31 -50.66 11.59
C LEU A 848 11.08 -50.01 10.45
N PHE A 849 10.36 -49.40 9.52
CA PHE A 849 10.84 -48.53 8.46
C PHE A 849 10.55 -47.09 8.86
N ILE A 850 11.58 -46.24 8.78
CA ILE A 850 11.52 -44.87 9.26
C ILE A 850 11.86 -43.92 8.13
N LYS A 851 10.98 -42.97 7.84
CA LYS A 851 11.19 -41.86 6.90
C LYS A 851 11.54 -40.60 7.69
N ALA A 852 12.78 -40.14 7.58
CA ALA A 852 13.27 -38.92 8.21
C ALA A 852 13.51 -37.81 7.17
N ASP A 853 13.48 -36.55 7.62
CA ASP A 853 13.67 -35.40 6.71
C ASP A 853 15.16 -35.14 6.48
N ASN A 854 16.04 -35.49 7.44
CA ASN A 854 17.47 -35.26 7.36
C ASN A 854 18.29 -36.47 7.85
N ASN A 855 19.51 -36.60 7.33
CA ASN A 855 20.50 -37.53 7.89
C ASN A 855 20.99 -36.97 9.25
N GLY A 856 21.10 -37.83 10.26
CA GLY A 856 21.47 -37.44 11.63
C GLY A 856 20.29 -37.15 12.57
N ASP A 857 19.05 -37.30 12.11
CA ASP A 857 17.87 -37.29 12.98
C ASP A 857 17.95 -38.44 14.01
N VAL A 858 17.41 -38.24 15.21
CA VAL A 858 17.48 -39.23 16.31
C VAL A 858 16.12 -39.84 16.54
N LEU A 859 16.01 -41.16 16.45
CA LEU A 859 14.86 -41.93 16.91
C LEU A 859 15.05 -42.36 18.36
N THR A 860 14.06 -42.07 19.18
CA THR A 860 13.95 -42.60 20.55
C THR A 860 12.64 -43.38 20.70
N ILE A 861 12.71 -44.64 21.16
CA ILE A 861 11.54 -45.44 21.53
C ILE A 861 11.53 -45.58 23.06
N THR A 862 10.42 -45.18 23.68
CA THR A 862 10.18 -45.36 25.12
C THR A 862 9.01 -46.30 25.36
N ASP A 863 9.04 -47.06 26.46
CA ASP A 863 7.89 -47.83 26.91
C ASP A 863 6.80 -46.95 27.54
N ILE A 864 5.69 -47.56 27.99
CA ILE A 864 4.57 -46.87 28.64
C ILE A 864 4.93 -46.19 29.98
N THR A 865 6.05 -46.57 30.59
CA THR A 865 6.55 -45.95 31.83
C THR A 865 7.45 -44.74 31.54
N GLY A 866 7.71 -44.46 30.25
CA GLY A 866 8.63 -43.41 29.82
C GLY A 866 10.10 -43.84 29.82
N LYS A 867 10.40 -45.12 30.08
CA LYS A 867 11.77 -45.64 30.04
C LYS A 867 12.20 -45.80 28.58
N GLU A 868 13.36 -45.24 28.25
CA GLU A 868 13.99 -45.40 26.94
C GLU A 868 14.44 -46.86 26.73
N VAL A 869 13.95 -47.48 25.68
CA VAL A 869 14.29 -48.87 25.30
C VAL A 869 15.11 -48.95 24.01
N LEU A 870 15.09 -47.88 23.20
CA LEU A 870 15.92 -47.77 22.00
C LEU A 870 16.30 -46.31 21.73
N HIS A 871 17.58 -46.11 21.41
CA HIS A 871 18.14 -44.86 20.90
C HIS A 871 18.88 -45.13 19.61
N TYR A 872 18.52 -44.45 18.52
CA TYR A 872 19.11 -44.72 17.20
C TYR A 872 19.30 -43.44 16.38
N ILE A 873 20.50 -43.24 15.83
CA ILE A 873 20.81 -42.11 14.93
C ILE A 873 20.51 -42.56 13.49
N LEU A 874 19.60 -41.88 12.81
CA LEU A 874 19.15 -42.20 11.46
C LEU A 874 20.19 -41.76 10.42
N GLU A 875 20.87 -42.71 9.82
CA GLU A 875 21.96 -42.45 8.87
C GLU A 875 21.46 -41.97 7.49
N SER A 876 20.20 -42.25 7.16
CA SER A 876 19.58 -41.86 5.89
C SER A 876 18.11 -41.46 6.07
N SER A 877 17.56 -40.79 5.06
CA SER A 877 16.13 -40.46 5.00
C SER A 877 15.18 -41.67 5.00
N ARG A 878 15.70 -42.91 4.80
CA ARG A 878 14.94 -44.16 4.91
C ARG A 878 15.77 -45.23 5.64
N THR A 879 15.45 -45.47 6.90
CA THR A 879 16.19 -46.43 7.74
C THR A 879 15.31 -47.61 8.15
N THR A 880 15.89 -48.81 8.23
CA THR A 880 15.22 -50.02 8.75
C THR A 880 15.81 -50.36 10.11
N ILE A 881 14.97 -50.54 11.12
CA ILE A 881 15.36 -50.84 12.50
C ILE A 881 14.73 -52.15 12.94
N ASN A 882 15.56 -53.04 13.47
CA ASN A 882 15.12 -54.28 14.10
C ASN A 882 14.79 -54.00 15.57
N ILE A 883 13.55 -54.29 15.97
CA ILE A 883 13.06 -54.21 17.35
C ILE A 883 12.51 -55.56 17.83
N SER A 884 12.99 -56.66 17.26
CA SER A 884 12.54 -58.02 17.62
C SER A 884 12.87 -58.39 19.07
N ASP A 885 13.92 -57.77 19.64
CA ASP A 885 14.34 -57.99 21.03
C ASP A 885 13.48 -57.22 22.05
N LEU A 886 12.61 -56.31 21.58
CA LEU A 886 11.63 -55.64 22.46
C LEU A 886 10.45 -56.58 22.75
N PRO A 887 10.00 -56.68 24.01
CA PRO A 887 8.78 -57.42 24.36
C PRO A 887 7.55 -56.97 23.57
N ALA A 888 6.56 -57.85 23.43
CA ALA A 888 5.26 -57.45 22.88
C ALA A 888 4.61 -56.39 23.80
N GLY A 889 4.11 -55.30 23.22
CA GLY A 889 3.65 -54.15 23.99
C GLY A 889 3.39 -52.88 23.19
N VAL A 890 3.06 -51.81 23.93
CA VAL A 890 2.83 -50.46 23.39
C VAL A 890 4.04 -49.59 23.71
N TYR A 891 4.49 -48.84 22.70
CA TYR A 891 5.65 -47.96 22.80
C TYR A 891 5.33 -46.58 22.24
N HIS A 892 6.10 -45.57 22.64
CA HIS A 892 6.10 -44.24 22.04
C HIS A 892 7.40 -44.01 21.31
N ALA A 893 7.33 -43.73 20.01
CA ALA A 893 8.49 -43.36 19.21
C ALA A 893 8.48 -41.86 18.92
N THR A 894 9.64 -41.22 19.06
CA THR A 894 9.86 -39.80 18.73
C THR A 894 11.07 -39.68 17.79
N ILE A 895 10.95 -38.80 16.80
CA ILE A 895 12.07 -38.39 15.93
C ILE A 895 12.44 -36.96 16.31
N ARG A 896 13.73 -36.71 16.55
CA ARG A 896 14.27 -35.39 16.85
C ARG A 896 15.24 -34.92 15.76
N THR A 897 15.03 -33.69 15.30
CA THR A 897 15.93 -32.97 14.40
C THR A 897 16.51 -31.79 15.17
N THR A 898 17.84 -31.67 15.21
CA THR A 898 18.55 -30.59 15.94
C THR A 898 18.07 -30.38 17.38
N GLY A 899 17.71 -31.48 18.06
CA GLY A 899 17.25 -31.49 19.45
C GLY A 899 15.75 -31.24 19.67
N LYS A 900 14.99 -30.87 18.62
CA LYS A 900 13.53 -30.65 18.69
C LYS A 900 12.77 -31.87 18.20
N ILE A 901 11.66 -32.21 18.86
CA ILE A 901 10.75 -33.29 18.42
C ILE A 901 10.01 -32.82 17.17
N THR A 902 10.21 -33.52 16.05
CA THR A 902 9.58 -33.21 14.76
C THR A 902 8.48 -34.21 14.39
N TYR A 903 8.49 -35.41 14.98
CA TYR A 903 7.47 -36.43 14.76
C TYR A 903 7.31 -37.33 15.99
N GLN A 904 6.09 -37.77 16.29
CA GLN A 904 5.79 -38.70 17.38
C GLN A 904 4.68 -39.67 16.95
N GLN A 905 4.84 -40.96 17.26
CA GLN A 905 3.87 -42.01 16.94
C GLN A 905 3.84 -43.11 18.02
N LYS A 906 2.63 -43.59 18.34
CA LYS A 906 2.43 -44.78 19.17
C LYS A 906 2.71 -46.02 18.33
N ILE A 907 3.55 -46.95 18.79
CA ILE A 907 3.88 -48.21 18.12
C ILE A 907 3.30 -49.39 18.90
N VAL A 908 2.72 -50.36 18.20
CA VAL A 908 2.24 -51.62 18.77
C VAL A 908 3.10 -52.78 18.26
N LYS A 909 3.88 -53.41 19.14
CA LYS A 909 4.65 -54.62 18.86
C LYS A 909 3.81 -55.84 19.22
N LYS A 910 3.57 -56.71 18.23
CA LYS A 910 2.88 -57.98 18.41
C LYS A 910 3.78 -59.05 19.00
#